data_AF-A0A2N0RHJ8-F1
#
_entry.id   AF-A0A2N0RHJ8-F1
#
_cell.length_a   1.000
_cell.length_b   1.000
_cell.length_c   1.000
_cell.angle_alpha   90.00
_cell.angle_beta   90.00
_cell.angle_gamma   90.00
#
_symmetry.space_group_name_H-M   'P 1'
#
loop_
_entity.id
_entity.type
_entity.pdbx_description
1 polymer ?
#
loop_
_entity_poly.entity_id
_entity_poly.type
_entity_poly.pdbx_seq_one_letter_code
_entity_poly.pdbx_strand_id
1 'polypeptide(L)'
;MVKITYKKKDANLRQVIRPKFGKNANLRKNVHLFAKHATNIVITTQNDFNRYQYSLSQSFKTNSTSDESHNLNLQYDNILDNNIHNITQIINHNLSISDINEENQENRSDQEDEINQENEDQENYSWESDNEDQENYFWESDYEEDDDLSFEFKNQYDVLQNTPTYYGETKPYFPNKTVMMMFIWYTKYMIGSHAYQDLAKIIRHPDFHALDLPLSITTLKQMRRGLPLMTLNSHNIKINPKDTPSTSPFLKEGYTFSIIDHIERLLNNPLIYPKLYFGPGVETSERSELWHGQVWKESPLFGETEYRIGNVLYKAGDFVLYYTKEMTEQRLGQINGIVIPKENSKQHLLYIQKIIYYEDLPGNIKSFNRQNQSNNHNTVWLTEKREIISVDDIITHVNIWLEDLPEPVNYDYRIKEILYTHNNQQKIRQIQKRHRLPCYSFQKPPGLRHLKFFVDLYFDDFGAFGKSYHKLGGLYVQFGNMTLSMRQCLKNHFLIGLIPFGAKFTDFIKPFICQMQKLQDGLIMYNCNGEEVFVSGGLGMCTADLPQGNDIAGVRRHNADRGCRSCEITQEKIGDINFDIYMNCRYCHITDLQYQEIKHAITRSAKKNLAKKYGLCLEKNILDHLIRNRHVQTPQDPFHCLAGLVRRLLDETFNSMNCEGHSEFIKEWRVFEVPSIWNRLQNPITHRDSYWMNDSLRLAMIIPYILTRAINHRHYKAEVLTRIKNDCLLSSQVQVPGIIVNCWVKMAKACKYVFKTPYVVNTDYNDYTILRKILERAIVALLKVFGTVFSKLPNIHALRHLPDIAANFGTLINTSVSIKEAVHGLYKRFVPHTNKKDISMDLSKRDNTLQTLRYLLDGGLDMRYNKIDLFAKITYDERLHNLLDNWYISDIVEDNTAESCSDIFSIHPDFQDIQVRGLWKLNKIREQNLPSVLSAENFLTDLTRIYIDIYQNSGAIIQRHVDYYSSIRFTVKNGDVYSNITLRIGEAIDVENVDDPNGRSYALIRAIMIHQDDFRRNNPFLLIDWFYEKGSADSVTGFPIYGLQESDDHSWFHLYPLIIVDRKPKVHFVHKCTARCSNGSHDKNNEEWQTGNTPIRDYIDNLSNKDLRSLEKKNIMFMDQITTDAGWSIFIGMGRSKTQQLKQLHRKNTEGIDITLEQSTEDGDFWKNVITRYTPRYNKTDART
;
A
#
# COMPACT_ATOMS: atom_id res chain seq x y z
N MET A 1 -20.80 -29.68 42.81
CA MET A 1 -22.19 -30.05 43.16
C MET A 1 -23.09 -29.47 42.07
N VAL A 2 -24.04 -30.19 41.44
CA VAL A 2 -25.26 -30.85 41.97
C VAL A 2 -26.32 -29.80 42.40
N LYS A 3 -27.31 -29.51 41.53
CA LYS A 3 -28.77 -29.80 41.60
C LYS A 3 -29.47 -29.22 40.36
N ILE A 4 -30.69 -29.60 39.90
CA ILE A 4 -31.45 -30.88 39.89
C ILE A 4 -32.56 -30.76 38.78
N THR A 5 -33.48 -31.72 38.56
CA THR A 5 -33.45 -32.74 37.48
C THR A 5 -34.88 -33.18 37.07
N TYR A 6 -35.11 -33.46 35.77
CA TYR A 6 -36.31 -34.14 35.19
C TYR A 6 -37.67 -33.40 35.30
N LYS A 7 -38.63 -33.55 34.36
CA LYS A 7 -39.39 -34.80 34.10
C LYS A 7 -40.32 -34.76 32.86
N LYS A 8 -40.43 -35.94 32.22
CA LYS A 8 -41.65 -36.54 31.60
C LYS A 8 -42.34 -35.85 30.40
N LYS A 9 -43.29 -36.49 29.69
CA LYS A 9 -43.41 -37.89 29.14
C LYS A 9 -44.79 -38.00 28.43
N ASP A 10 -44.87 -38.83 27.37
CA ASP A 10 -46.10 -39.33 26.70
C ASP A 10 -46.98 -38.23 26.01
N ALA A 11 -47.51 -38.33 24.78
CA ALA A 11 -47.87 -39.40 23.84
C ALA A 11 -49.30 -39.97 23.96
N ASN A 12 -50.25 -39.41 23.20
CA ASN A 12 -51.13 -40.07 22.20
C ASN A 12 -52.14 -39.04 21.63
N LEU A 13 -52.53 -38.93 20.35
CA LEU A 13 -52.65 -39.84 19.18
C LEU A 13 -54.05 -40.47 19.01
N ARG A 14 -54.92 -39.76 18.27
CA ARG A 14 -56.12 -40.22 17.52
C ARG A 14 -56.36 -39.22 16.36
N GLN A 15 -56.82 -39.57 15.16
CA GLN A 15 -56.96 -40.87 14.46
C GLN A 15 -57.18 -40.61 12.94
N VAL A 16 -56.66 -41.49 12.06
CA VAL A 16 -57.38 -42.18 10.93
C VAL A 16 -58.34 -41.32 10.03
N ILE A 17 -58.27 -41.27 8.67
CA ILE A 17 -57.70 -42.20 7.67
C ILE A 17 -57.33 -41.55 6.29
N ARG A 18 -56.50 -42.31 5.53
CA ARG A 18 -56.21 -42.43 4.06
C ARG A 18 -57.22 -41.91 2.99
N PRO A 19 -56.90 -41.86 1.66
CA PRO A 19 -55.85 -42.61 0.92
C PRO A 19 -54.99 -41.85 -0.13
N LYS A 20 -54.13 -42.60 -0.85
CA LYS A 20 -53.36 -42.20 -2.05
C LYS A 20 -54.03 -42.70 -3.35
N PHE A 21 -53.57 -42.16 -4.48
CA PHE A 21 -53.71 -42.57 -5.91
C PHE A 21 -54.70 -41.77 -6.78
N GLY A 22 -54.23 -41.39 -7.97
CA GLY A 22 -54.97 -40.76 -9.08
C GLY A 22 -54.02 -40.37 -10.22
N LYS A 23 -54.44 -40.46 -11.49
CA LYS A 23 -53.65 -40.12 -12.70
C LYS A 23 -54.51 -39.39 -13.75
N ASN A 24 -53.86 -38.48 -14.47
CA ASN A 24 -53.99 -38.05 -15.88
C ASN A 24 -55.35 -38.11 -16.64
N ALA A 25 -55.65 -37.02 -17.35
CA ALA A 25 -56.20 -36.98 -18.72
C ALA A 25 -55.37 -35.92 -19.52
N ASN A 26 -54.98 -36.04 -20.81
CA ASN A 26 -55.63 -36.47 -22.07
C ASN A 26 -56.57 -35.39 -22.67
N LEU A 27 -56.64 -35.09 -23.98
CA LEU A 27 -56.03 -35.61 -25.23
C LEU A 27 -56.05 -34.47 -26.31
N ARG A 28 -55.25 -34.44 -27.39
CA ARG A 28 -55.31 -35.24 -28.66
C ARG A 28 -53.94 -35.13 -29.39
N LYS A 29 -53.31 -36.21 -29.87
CA LYS A 29 -53.43 -36.86 -31.22
C LYS A 29 -53.06 -35.92 -32.40
N ASN A 30 -52.16 -36.27 -33.33
CA ASN A 30 -52.04 -37.54 -34.11
C ASN A 30 -50.54 -37.84 -34.49
N VAL A 31 -50.00 -39.07 -34.42
CA VAL A 31 -49.89 -40.13 -35.50
C VAL A 31 -48.81 -39.78 -36.57
N HIS A 32 -47.80 -40.62 -36.94
CA HIS A 32 -47.50 -42.05 -36.66
C HIS A 32 -46.06 -42.56 -37.02
N LEU A 33 -45.73 -43.80 -36.56
CA LEU A 33 -44.84 -44.88 -37.11
C LEU A 33 -43.30 -44.75 -37.40
N PHE A 34 -42.51 -45.66 -36.78
CA PHE A 34 -41.35 -46.46 -37.30
C PHE A 34 -40.06 -45.73 -37.86
N ALA A 35 -38.82 -46.27 -37.88
CA ALA A 35 -38.20 -47.48 -37.29
C ALA A 35 -36.63 -47.53 -37.34
N LYS A 36 -36.00 -47.97 -36.23
CA LYS A 36 -34.89 -48.98 -36.08
C LYS A 36 -33.46 -48.82 -36.71
N HIS A 37 -32.46 -49.24 -35.91
CA HIS A 37 -31.03 -49.58 -36.22
C HIS A 37 -30.12 -48.39 -36.65
N ALA A 38 -28.80 -48.28 -36.37
CA ALA A 38 -27.67 -49.21 -36.10
C ALA A 38 -27.08 -49.88 -37.38
N THR A 39 -25.77 -50.01 -37.63
CA THR A 39 -24.52 -49.57 -36.94
C THR A 39 -23.35 -49.69 -37.93
N ASN A 40 -22.29 -48.89 -37.77
CA ASN A 40 -20.95 -49.00 -38.40
C ASN A 40 -20.85 -48.85 -39.94
N ILE A 41 -19.77 -48.21 -40.41
CA ILE A 41 -18.69 -48.81 -41.21
C ILE A 41 -17.65 -47.72 -41.58
N VAL A 42 -16.38 -48.10 -41.66
CA VAL A 42 -15.29 -47.29 -42.24
C VAL A 42 -14.85 -47.98 -43.52
N ILE A 43 -14.64 -47.23 -44.61
CA ILE A 43 -13.70 -47.56 -45.69
C ILE A 43 -13.38 -46.29 -46.50
N THR A 44 -12.18 -46.24 -47.06
CA THR A 44 -11.61 -45.14 -47.85
C THR A 44 -11.87 -45.30 -49.35
N THR A 45 -11.77 -44.19 -50.09
CA THR A 45 -11.37 -44.20 -51.51
C THR A 45 -10.67 -42.90 -51.89
N GLN A 46 -9.67 -43.00 -52.77
CA GLN A 46 -8.99 -41.86 -53.40
C GLN A 46 -9.60 -41.58 -54.78
N ASN A 47 -9.35 -40.39 -55.34
CA ASN A 47 -8.94 -40.24 -56.74
C ASN A 47 -8.35 -38.84 -57.00
N ASP A 48 -7.36 -38.79 -57.88
CA ASP A 48 -6.65 -37.57 -58.31
C ASP A 48 -7.43 -36.77 -59.36
N PHE A 49 -6.97 -35.54 -59.69
CA PHE A 49 -6.36 -35.28 -61.00
C PHE A 49 -5.56 -33.94 -61.03
N ASN A 50 -4.87 -33.67 -62.14
CA ASN A 50 -3.71 -32.77 -62.20
C ASN A 50 -3.94 -31.40 -62.91
N ARG A 51 -3.03 -30.46 -62.57
CA ARG A 51 -2.44 -29.34 -63.35
C ARG A 51 -3.10 -28.86 -64.67
N TYR A 52 -3.01 -27.54 -64.90
CA TYR A 52 -2.24 -27.01 -66.05
C TYR A 52 -1.60 -25.65 -65.73
N GLN A 53 -0.61 -25.23 -66.54
CA GLN A 53 0.30 -24.09 -66.31
C GLN A 53 0.87 -23.58 -67.65
N TYR A 54 0.83 -22.26 -67.91
CA TYR A 54 1.65 -21.45 -68.86
C TYR A 54 1.21 -19.98 -68.64
N SER A 55 2.01 -18.91 -68.49
CA SER A 55 3.44 -18.54 -68.64
C SER A 55 3.90 -17.98 -70.01
N LEU A 56 4.36 -16.71 -69.99
CA LEU A 56 5.29 -15.91 -70.84
C LEU A 56 5.04 -14.41 -70.44
N SER A 57 5.97 -13.45 -70.22
CA SER A 57 7.33 -13.12 -70.71
C SER A 57 7.37 -12.70 -72.20
N GLN A 58 8.12 -11.73 -72.76
CA GLN A 58 9.23 -10.80 -72.39
C GLN A 58 9.10 -9.49 -73.23
N SER A 59 9.96 -8.45 -73.23
CA SER A 59 10.69 -7.66 -72.20
C SER A 59 11.38 -6.43 -72.89
N PHE A 60 12.41 -5.80 -72.28
CA PHE A 60 13.32 -4.73 -72.82
C PHE A 60 12.79 -3.27 -72.86
N LYS A 61 13.46 -2.29 -72.18
CA LYS A 61 14.59 -1.37 -72.56
C LYS A 61 14.16 -0.21 -73.50
N THR A 62 14.68 1.03 -73.44
CA THR A 62 16.04 1.51 -73.05
C THR A 62 16.11 2.78 -72.19
N ASN A 63 17.32 2.99 -71.66
CA ASN A 63 17.84 4.03 -70.75
C ASN A 63 17.83 5.52 -71.21
N SER A 64 17.87 6.39 -70.18
CA SER A 64 18.77 7.55 -69.97
C SER A 64 18.63 8.89 -70.70
N THR A 65 19.06 9.95 -69.98
CA THR A 65 19.32 11.36 -70.37
C THR A 65 18.11 12.24 -70.77
N SER A 66 17.99 13.50 -70.32
CA SER A 66 18.77 14.26 -69.32
C SER A 66 18.01 15.47 -68.72
N ASP A 67 18.60 16.05 -67.66
CA ASP A 67 18.59 17.45 -67.19
C ASP A 67 17.31 18.21 -66.72
N GLU A 68 17.43 18.69 -65.48
CA GLU A 68 17.10 20.02 -64.94
C GLU A 68 15.69 20.67 -65.03
N SER A 69 15.09 20.79 -63.83
CA SER A 69 14.56 22.03 -63.23
C SER A 69 13.07 22.46 -63.36
N HIS A 70 12.61 23.07 -62.26
CA HIS A 70 11.48 23.97 -62.00
C HIS A 70 10.23 24.04 -62.91
N ASN A 71 9.07 23.70 -62.32
CA ASN A 71 7.77 24.43 -62.31
C ASN A 71 6.83 23.64 -61.37
N LEU A 72 6.14 24.14 -60.34
CA LEU A 72 5.89 25.49 -59.78
C LEU A 72 5.10 26.49 -60.64
N ASN A 73 4.36 27.34 -59.92
CA ASN A 73 3.38 28.34 -60.36
C ASN A 73 2.12 27.76 -61.07
N LEU A 74 0.88 28.09 -60.70
CA LEU A 74 0.37 28.99 -59.65
C LEU A 74 0.91 30.42 -59.66
N GLN A 75 0.46 31.21 -60.64
CA GLN A 75 0.22 32.64 -60.45
C GLN A 75 -1.30 32.86 -60.56
N TYR A 76 -1.94 33.44 -59.53
CA TYR A 76 -1.97 34.87 -59.23
C TYR A 76 -2.59 35.69 -60.37
N ASP A 77 -3.66 36.43 -60.07
CA ASP A 77 -3.39 37.83 -59.70
C ASP A 77 -4.37 38.39 -58.67
N ASN A 78 -4.03 39.57 -58.16
CA ASN A 78 -4.66 40.30 -57.06
C ASN A 78 -6.00 40.94 -57.45
N ILE A 79 -6.84 41.26 -56.46
CA ILE A 79 -7.68 42.48 -56.48
C ILE A 79 -8.00 42.94 -55.06
N LEU A 80 -8.17 44.26 -54.92
CA LEU A 80 -8.36 45.00 -53.68
C LEU A 80 -9.83 45.04 -53.18
N ASP A 81 -9.96 45.36 -51.90
CA ASP A 81 -11.01 46.18 -51.26
C ASP A 81 -12.52 45.95 -51.52
N ASN A 82 -13.18 45.58 -50.42
CA ASN A 82 -14.26 46.36 -49.78
C ASN A 82 -15.34 47.04 -50.67
N ASN A 83 -16.57 46.50 -50.63
CA ASN A 83 -17.79 47.22 -50.18
C ASN A 83 -18.94 46.19 -50.04
N ILE A 84 -19.53 45.97 -48.85
CA ILE A 84 -20.60 46.72 -48.14
C ILE A 84 -22.03 46.41 -48.63
N HIS A 85 -22.91 46.14 -47.64
CA HIS A 85 -24.39 46.10 -47.62
C HIS A 85 -25.17 44.82 -47.98
N ASN A 86 -25.91 44.34 -46.96
CA ASN A 86 -27.28 43.78 -46.89
C ASN A 86 -27.78 42.78 -47.96
N ILE A 87 -28.21 41.54 -47.65
CA ILE A 87 -29.21 41.01 -46.68
C ILE A 87 -30.65 40.87 -47.26
N THR A 88 -31.13 39.61 -47.22
CA THR A 88 -32.51 39.05 -47.31
C THR A 88 -33.23 38.69 -48.63
N GLN A 89 -33.84 37.49 -48.56
CA GLN A 89 -35.09 36.97 -49.17
C GLN A 89 -35.13 36.38 -50.60
N ILE A 90 -35.50 35.08 -50.64
CA ILE A 90 -36.57 34.36 -51.38
C ILE A 90 -36.41 32.86 -50.97
N ILE A 91 -37.35 32.04 -50.47
CA ILE A 91 -38.83 31.88 -50.49
C ILE A 91 -39.34 30.83 -51.52
N ASN A 92 -39.60 29.61 -50.99
CA ASN A 92 -40.58 28.57 -51.40
C ASN A 92 -40.44 27.95 -52.84
N HIS A 93 -41.14 26.88 -53.27
CA HIS A 93 -42.34 26.16 -52.79
C HIS A 93 -42.45 24.72 -53.39
N ASN A 94 -43.28 23.80 -52.83
CA ASN A 94 -44.15 22.77 -53.49
C ASN A 94 -44.33 21.37 -52.84
N LEU A 95 -45.32 20.59 -53.35
CA LEU A 95 -46.15 19.57 -52.65
C LEU A 95 -46.59 18.38 -53.55
N SER A 96 -46.79 17.18 -52.95
CA SER A 96 -47.80 16.12 -53.27
C SER A 96 -47.56 14.90 -52.32
N ILE A 97 -48.49 14.35 -51.52
CA ILE A 97 -49.76 13.62 -51.81
C ILE A 97 -49.49 12.38 -52.69
N SER A 98 -49.87 11.13 -52.38
CA SER A 98 -50.98 10.53 -51.57
C SER A 98 -50.56 9.21 -50.83
N ASP A 99 -51.32 8.45 -50.02
CA ASP A 99 -52.48 8.60 -49.07
C ASP A 99 -52.64 7.25 -48.27
N ILE A 100 -53.85 6.85 -47.82
CA ILE A 100 -54.30 5.61 -47.11
C ILE A 100 -54.20 5.59 -45.55
N ASN A 101 -55.35 5.90 -44.91
CA ASN A 101 -56.17 5.16 -43.92
C ASN A 101 -55.52 4.24 -42.85
N GLU A 102 -56.09 3.99 -41.65
CA GLU A 102 -57.22 4.48 -40.83
C GLU A 102 -57.15 3.79 -39.44
N GLU A 103 -57.75 4.38 -38.38
CA GLU A 103 -58.28 3.69 -37.17
C GLU A 103 -57.33 2.79 -36.30
N ASN A 104 -57.60 2.36 -35.06
CA ASN A 104 -58.59 2.69 -33.99
C ASN A 104 -57.80 2.81 -32.65
N GLN A 105 -58.11 3.75 -31.75
CA GLN A 105 -58.96 3.57 -30.56
C GLN A 105 -58.87 2.21 -29.83
N GLU A 106 -58.31 2.20 -28.62
CA GLU A 106 -58.99 1.94 -27.32
C GLU A 106 -58.00 2.34 -26.18
N ASN A 107 -58.40 3.04 -25.11
CA ASN A 107 -59.13 2.59 -23.91
C ASN A 107 -58.39 1.48 -23.12
N ARG A 108 -58.31 1.50 -21.78
CA ARG A 108 -59.06 2.31 -20.79
C ARG A 108 -58.37 2.40 -19.42
N SER A 109 -58.73 3.44 -18.66
CA SER A 109 -58.86 3.54 -17.19
C SER A 109 -57.91 2.77 -16.27
N ASP A 110 -57.16 3.53 -15.46
CA ASP A 110 -57.42 3.68 -14.01
C ASP A 110 -58.22 2.55 -13.31
N GLN A 111 -57.66 2.03 -12.21
CA GLN A 111 -58.21 2.38 -10.89
C GLN A 111 -57.19 2.15 -9.76
N GLU A 112 -57.39 2.89 -8.68
CA GLU A 112 -56.64 2.80 -7.42
C GLU A 112 -57.22 1.68 -6.54
N ASP A 113 -56.40 1.15 -5.63
CA ASP A 113 -56.87 0.56 -4.37
C ASP A 113 -55.80 0.82 -3.31
N GLU A 114 -56.19 1.49 -2.22
CA GLU A 114 -55.37 1.63 -1.01
C GLU A 114 -55.45 0.37 -0.15
N ILE A 115 -54.48 0.17 0.76
CA ILE A 115 -54.67 -0.03 2.22
C ILE A 115 -53.48 -0.79 2.86
N ASN A 116 -52.86 -0.10 3.82
CA ASN A 116 -52.17 -0.56 5.03
C ASN A 116 -51.05 -1.63 5.03
N GLN A 117 -49.96 -1.18 5.67
CA GLN A 117 -49.26 -1.81 6.82
C GLN A 117 -48.05 -2.74 6.63
N GLU A 118 -47.20 -2.61 7.66
CA GLU A 118 -46.13 -3.48 8.15
C GLU A 118 -44.72 -3.44 7.52
N ASN A 119 -43.75 -3.12 8.41
CA ASN A 119 -42.33 -3.46 8.44
C ASN A 119 -41.31 -2.56 7.70
N GLU A 120 -40.87 -1.50 8.39
CA GLU A 120 -39.54 -0.90 8.20
C GLU A 120 -38.45 -1.75 8.88
N ASP A 121 -37.79 -2.65 8.15
CA ASP A 121 -36.61 -3.37 8.65
C ASP A 121 -35.35 -2.48 8.65
N GLN A 122 -35.15 -1.71 9.72
CA GLN A 122 -33.92 -0.93 9.96
C GLN A 122 -32.81 -1.83 10.54
N GLU A 123 -32.01 -2.51 9.71
CA GLU A 123 -30.83 -3.28 10.15
C GLU A 123 -29.71 -2.38 10.73
N ASN A 124 -29.77 -2.10 12.03
CA ASN A 124 -28.74 -1.36 12.76
C ASN A 124 -27.69 -2.30 13.36
N TYR A 125 -26.40 -2.10 13.04
CA TYR A 125 -25.30 -2.98 13.46
C TYR A 125 -24.67 -2.52 14.80
N SER A 126 -25.09 -3.14 15.91
CA SER A 126 -24.30 -3.16 17.16
C SER A 126 -24.41 -4.52 17.87
N TRP A 127 -23.52 -4.77 18.83
CA TRP A 127 -23.42 -6.05 19.53
C TRP A 127 -24.16 -6.00 20.87
N GLU A 128 -25.13 -6.90 21.05
CA GLU A 128 -25.81 -7.11 22.32
C GLU A 128 -24.92 -7.82 23.36
N SER A 129 -25.12 -7.45 24.62
CA SER A 129 -24.82 -8.26 25.80
C SER A 129 -25.71 -7.76 26.93
N ASP A 130 -26.75 -8.53 27.24
CA ASP A 130 -27.72 -8.29 28.31
C ASP A 130 -27.02 -8.10 29.68
N ASN A 131 -27.61 -7.45 30.70
CA ASN A 131 -29.04 -7.29 31.00
C ASN A 131 -29.31 -6.05 31.90
N GLU A 132 -30.60 -5.71 32.08
CA GLU A 132 -31.31 -5.15 33.27
C GLU A 132 -30.48 -4.31 34.31
N ASP A 133 -30.87 -3.09 34.72
CA ASP A 133 -32.20 -2.71 35.21
C ASP A 133 -32.58 -1.20 35.10
N GLN A 134 -33.87 -0.97 34.83
CA GLN A 134 -34.81 0.08 35.29
C GLN A 134 -34.47 1.60 35.34
N GLU A 135 -35.15 2.30 34.42
CA GLU A 135 -36.10 3.41 34.65
C GLU A 135 -35.67 4.90 34.81
N ASN A 136 -36.49 5.73 34.14
CA ASN A 136 -36.76 7.17 34.30
C ASN A 136 -35.60 8.17 34.20
N TYR A 137 -35.68 9.06 33.18
CA TYR A 137 -36.07 10.44 33.47
C TYR A 137 -36.96 11.03 32.36
N PHE A 138 -37.81 11.97 32.77
CA PHE A 138 -38.84 12.65 32.00
C PHE A 138 -38.24 13.59 30.93
N TRP A 139 -38.97 13.83 29.84
CA TRP A 139 -38.81 15.05 29.06
C TRP A 139 -39.85 16.06 29.55
N GLU A 140 -39.40 17.24 29.93
CA GLU A 140 -40.28 18.39 30.15
C GLU A 140 -39.82 19.51 29.20
N SER A 141 -40.78 20.04 28.45
CA SER A 141 -40.56 21.07 27.44
C SER A 141 -41.14 22.39 27.94
N ASP A 142 -40.39 23.47 27.82
CA ASP A 142 -40.96 24.81 27.79
C ASP A 142 -40.46 25.57 26.58
N TYR A 143 -41.35 26.38 26.01
CA TYR A 143 -41.07 27.34 24.97
C TYR A 143 -40.92 28.71 25.62
N GLU A 144 -40.00 29.52 25.13
CA GLU A 144 -40.23 30.97 25.07
C GLU A 144 -39.48 31.54 23.85
N GLU A 145 -40.13 32.44 23.13
CA GLU A 145 -39.60 33.15 21.97
C GLU A 145 -38.99 34.48 22.43
N ASP A 146 -37.84 34.88 21.90
CA ASP A 146 -37.64 36.28 21.51
C ASP A 146 -36.49 36.44 20.49
N ASP A 147 -36.58 37.47 19.66
CA ASP A 147 -35.73 37.67 18.47
C ASP A 147 -34.45 38.48 18.75
N ASP A 148 -33.27 37.92 18.41
CA ASP A 148 -32.10 38.71 17.99
C ASP A 148 -31.23 37.91 16.98
N LEU A 149 -31.69 37.87 15.72
CA LEU A 149 -30.96 37.25 14.61
C LEU A 149 -29.89 38.19 13.99
N SER A 150 -29.08 38.84 14.82
CA SER A 150 -27.91 39.64 14.41
C SER A 150 -26.73 38.77 13.93
N PHE A 151 -26.92 38.07 12.80
CA PHE A 151 -25.88 37.23 12.18
C PHE A 151 -24.77 38.06 11.51
N GLU A 152 -23.64 38.26 12.21
CA GLU A 152 -22.43 38.80 11.58
C GLU A 152 -21.77 37.79 10.63
N PHE A 153 -21.62 38.18 9.36
CA PHE A 153 -20.76 37.48 8.40
C PHE A 153 -19.29 37.60 8.80
N LYS A 154 -18.82 36.63 9.57
CA LYS A 154 -17.46 36.54 10.15
C LYS A 154 -16.31 36.71 9.14
N ASN A 155 -16.57 36.47 7.86
CA ASN A 155 -15.80 36.97 6.73
C ASN A 155 -16.79 37.29 5.59
N GLN A 156 -16.58 38.41 4.89
CA GLN A 156 -17.18 38.64 3.57
C GLN A 156 -16.13 38.29 2.51
N TYR A 157 -16.48 37.40 1.58
CA TYR A 157 -15.66 37.05 0.42
C TYR A 157 -16.17 37.79 -0.82
N ASP A 158 -15.32 37.90 -1.86
CA ASP A 158 -15.61 38.59 -3.12
C ASP A 158 -16.04 40.08 -3.00
N VAL A 159 -15.68 40.74 -1.89
CA VAL A 159 -15.80 42.19 -1.73
C VAL A 159 -14.91 42.89 -2.77
N LEU A 160 -15.48 43.89 -3.47
CA LEU A 160 -14.84 44.64 -4.56
C LEU A 160 -13.68 45.53 -4.08
N GLN A 161 -12.53 44.93 -3.77
CA GLN A 161 -11.26 45.59 -3.52
C GLN A 161 -10.24 45.23 -4.61
N ASN A 162 -9.59 46.23 -5.18
CA ASN A 162 -8.53 46.09 -6.20
C ASN A 162 -8.94 45.33 -7.49
N THR A 163 -10.07 45.70 -8.12
CA THR A 163 -10.41 45.22 -9.47
C THR A 163 -9.35 45.66 -10.50
N PRO A 164 -8.66 44.73 -11.18
CA PRO A 164 -7.62 45.08 -12.16
C PRO A 164 -8.22 45.71 -13.42
N THR A 165 -7.73 46.89 -13.80
CA THR A 165 -8.16 47.59 -15.01
C THR A 165 -7.42 47.08 -16.25
N TYR A 166 -8.06 46.17 -16.98
CA TYR A 166 -7.54 45.63 -18.23
C TYR A 166 -7.74 46.57 -19.43
N TYR A 167 -6.95 46.36 -20.50
CA TYR A 167 -7.01 47.15 -21.74
C TYR A 167 -7.06 46.24 -22.97
N GLY A 168 -8.11 46.39 -23.78
CA GLY A 168 -8.36 45.57 -24.97
C GLY A 168 -9.86 45.37 -25.22
N GLU A 169 -10.20 44.46 -26.14
CA GLU A 169 -11.58 44.15 -26.55
C GLU A 169 -12.44 43.54 -25.44
N THR A 170 -11.82 42.95 -24.41
CA THR A 170 -12.48 42.26 -23.29
C THR A 170 -12.55 43.10 -22.01
N LYS A 171 -12.50 44.43 -22.15
CA LYS A 171 -12.73 45.39 -21.07
C LYS A 171 -14.14 45.25 -20.45
N PRO A 172 -14.30 45.55 -19.15
CA PRO A 172 -13.25 45.75 -18.14
C PRO A 172 -12.65 44.44 -17.59
N TYR A 173 -13.23 43.27 -17.93
CA TYR A 173 -13.09 42.04 -17.14
C TYR A 173 -11.84 41.20 -17.39
N PHE A 174 -11.27 41.19 -18.60
CA PHE A 174 -10.14 40.33 -18.96
C PHE A 174 -9.09 41.03 -19.83
N PRO A 175 -7.80 40.64 -19.76
CA PRO A 175 -6.72 41.26 -20.53
C PRO A 175 -6.81 40.98 -22.04
N ASN A 176 -7.40 39.87 -22.46
CA ASN A 176 -7.64 39.54 -23.87
C ASN A 176 -8.66 38.39 -24.01
N LYS A 177 -9.13 38.18 -25.26
CA LYS A 177 -10.06 37.08 -25.62
C LYS A 177 -9.54 35.69 -25.23
N THR A 178 -8.24 35.41 -25.35
CA THR A 178 -7.68 34.09 -25.01
C THR A 178 -7.79 33.80 -23.51
N VAL A 179 -7.43 34.76 -22.65
CA VAL A 179 -7.58 34.63 -21.19
C VAL A 179 -9.05 34.54 -20.80
N MET A 180 -9.94 35.32 -21.43
CA MET A 180 -11.39 35.21 -21.23
C MET A 180 -11.92 33.80 -21.57
N MET A 181 -11.57 33.25 -22.74
CA MET A 181 -11.99 31.91 -23.15
C MET A 181 -11.43 30.82 -22.24
N MET A 182 -10.16 30.91 -21.84
CA MET A 182 -9.55 29.97 -20.90
C MET A 182 -10.16 30.08 -19.49
N PHE A 183 -10.53 31.27 -19.02
CA PHE A 183 -11.25 31.45 -17.76
C PHE A 183 -12.65 30.82 -17.81
N ILE A 184 -13.42 31.08 -18.86
CA ILE A 184 -14.76 30.49 -19.04
C ILE A 184 -14.66 28.95 -19.10
N TRP A 185 -13.67 28.40 -19.80
CA TRP A 185 -13.41 26.96 -19.85
C TRP A 185 -12.98 26.38 -18.50
N TYR A 186 -12.04 27.03 -17.81
CA TYR A 186 -11.59 26.67 -16.46
C TYR A 186 -12.77 26.60 -15.48
N THR A 187 -13.61 27.65 -15.43
CA THR A 187 -14.75 27.74 -14.50
C THR A 187 -15.85 26.75 -14.86
N LYS A 188 -16.12 26.54 -16.17
CA LYS A 188 -17.14 25.57 -16.63
C LYS A 188 -16.80 24.11 -16.30
N TYR A 189 -15.51 23.76 -16.25
CA TYR A 189 -15.05 22.39 -16.03
C TYR A 189 -14.27 22.18 -14.72
N MET A 190 -14.17 23.22 -13.89
CA MET A 190 -13.42 23.29 -12.62
C MET A 190 -12.04 22.62 -12.71
N ILE A 191 -11.26 23.03 -13.71
CA ILE A 191 -9.99 22.39 -14.09
C ILE A 191 -8.93 22.56 -13.00
N GLY A 192 -8.46 21.44 -12.43
CA GLY A 192 -7.43 21.46 -11.39
C GLY A 192 -6.11 22.09 -11.84
N SER A 193 -5.43 22.79 -10.92
CA SER A 193 -4.26 23.63 -11.20
C SER A 193 -3.15 22.93 -11.99
N HIS A 194 -2.85 21.67 -11.69
CA HIS A 194 -1.85 20.87 -12.42
C HIS A 194 -2.30 20.59 -13.86
N ALA A 195 -3.54 20.14 -14.07
CA ALA A 195 -4.06 19.89 -15.42
C ALA A 195 -4.09 21.16 -16.30
N TYR A 196 -4.25 22.34 -15.69
CA TYR A 196 -4.09 23.62 -16.39
C TYR A 196 -2.62 23.94 -16.71
N GLN A 197 -1.70 23.68 -15.77
CA GLN A 197 -0.24 23.82 -16.00
C GLN A 197 0.23 22.89 -17.13
N ASP A 198 -0.21 21.64 -17.13
CA ASP A 198 0.10 20.62 -18.15
C ASP A 198 -0.40 21.06 -19.53
N LEU A 199 -1.64 21.52 -19.62
CA LEU A 199 -2.20 22.08 -20.85
C LEU A 199 -1.43 23.31 -21.33
N ALA A 200 -1.00 24.18 -20.40
CA ALA A 200 -0.18 25.35 -20.73
C ALA A 200 1.26 24.99 -21.15
N LYS A 201 1.85 23.90 -20.63
CA LYS A 201 3.13 23.33 -21.09
C LYS A 201 2.97 22.79 -22.52
N ILE A 202 1.93 21.99 -22.79
CA ILE A 202 1.61 21.41 -24.10
C ILE A 202 1.42 22.50 -25.16
N ILE A 203 0.56 23.50 -24.92
CA ILE A 203 0.26 24.56 -25.90
C ILE A 203 1.48 25.46 -26.20
N ARG A 204 2.49 25.46 -25.33
CA ARG A 204 3.76 26.21 -25.49
C ARG A 204 4.93 25.34 -25.98
N HIS A 205 4.67 24.09 -26.37
CA HIS A 205 5.68 23.22 -26.95
C HIS A 205 5.92 23.59 -28.43
N PRO A 206 7.17 23.63 -28.93
CA PRO A 206 7.45 23.95 -30.35
C PRO A 206 6.74 22.99 -31.33
N ASP A 207 6.67 21.71 -30.97
CA ASP A 207 6.04 20.68 -31.82
C ASP A 207 4.50 20.61 -31.65
N PHE A 208 3.87 21.52 -30.88
CA PHE A 208 2.42 21.54 -30.73
C PHE A 208 1.75 22.30 -31.89
N HIS A 209 0.93 21.59 -32.67
CA HIS A 209 0.18 22.17 -33.77
C HIS A 209 -1.33 22.00 -33.53
N ALA A 210 -2.03 23.11 -33.36
CA ALA A 210 -3.46 23.11 -32.99
C ALA A 210 -4.37 22.48 -34.06
N LEU A 211 -3.92 22.37 -35.31
CA LEU A 211 -4.65 21.75 -36.42
C LEU A 211 -4.62 20.21 -36.36
N ASP A 212 -3.63 19.61 -35.70
CA ASP A 212 -3.47 18.15 -35.61
C ASP A 212 -4.34 17.55 -34.49
N LEU A 213 -4.93 18.40 -33.64
CA LEU A 213 -5.79 17.97 -32.53
C LEU A 213 -7.17 17.53 -33.06
N PRO A 214 -7.57 16.25 -32.91
CA PRO A 214 -8.84 15.80 -33.44
C PRO A 214 -10.01 16.40 -32.66
N LEU A 215 -10.97 17.01 -33.39
CA LEU A 215 -12.20 17.62 -32.85
C LEU A 215 -13.08 16.67 -32.01
N SER A 216 -12.81 15.36 -32.02
CA SER A 216 -13.55 14.36 -31.26
C SER A 216 -12.63 13.60 -30.30
N ILE A 217 -12.96 13.66 -29.01
CA ILE A 217 -12.35 12.84 -27.96
C ILE A 217 -12.49 11.33 -28.23
N THR A 218 -13.47 10.91 -29.03
CA THR A 218 -13.61 9.52 -29.47
C THR A 218 -12.49 9.12 -30.42
N THR A 219 -12.05 10.01 -31.32
CA THR A 219 -10.89 9.79 -32.20
C THR A 219 -9.61 9.70 -31.39
N LEU A 220 -9.40 10.61 -30.44
CA LEU A 220 -8.25 10.57 -29.52
C LEU A 220 -8.22 9.25 -28.71
N LYS A 221 -9.37 8.80 -28.21
CA LYS A 221 -9.52 7.47 -27.55
C LYS A 221 -9.25 6.28 -28.49
N GLN A 222 -9.42 6.43 -29.80
CA GLN A 222 -9.10 5.39 -30.78
C GLN A 222 -7.60 5.31 -31.11
N MET A 223 -6.85 6.41 -31.01
CA MET A 223 -5.38 6.42 -31.20
C MET A 223 -4.65 5.45 -30.26
N ARG A 224 -5.25 5.12 -29.10
CA ARG A 224 -4.84 4.03 -28.20
C ARG A 224 -4.56 2.70 -28.93
N ARG A 225 -5.26 2.41 -30.04
CA ARG A 225 -5.07 1.20 -30.87
C ARG A 225 -3.71 1.15 -31.58
N GLY A 226 -3.02 2.29 -31.72
CA GLY A 226 -1.66 2.35 -32.25
C GLY A 226 -0.61 1.76 -31.32
N LEU A 227 -0.87 1.71 -30.00
CA LEU A 227 0.07 1.17 -29.00
C LEU A 227 0.13 -0.37 -29.02
N PRO A 228 1.26 -1.01 -28.67
CA PRO A 228 1.41 -2.47 -28.57
C PRO A 228 0.78 -3.01 -27.28
N LEU A 229 -0.52 -2.80 -27.11
CA LEU A 229 -1.31 -3.16 -25.93
C LEU A 229 -1.30 -4.68 -25.65
N MET A 230 -1.40 -5.07 -24.38
CA MET A 230 -1.65 -6.47 -24.02
C MET A 230 -3.07 -6.90 -24.40
N THR A 231 -3.23 -8.18 -24.71
CA THR A 231 -4.53 -8.82 -24.90
C THR A 231 -5.30 -8.82 -23.58
N LEU A 232 -6.45 -8.14 -23.55
CA LEU A 232 -7.40 -8.22 -22.45
C LEU A 232 -8.43 -9.30 -22.76
N ASN A 233 -8.27 -10.47 -22.15
CA ASN A 233 -9.17 -11.60 -22.34
C ASN A 233 -10.45 -11.38 -21.53
N SER A 234 -11.60 -11.85 -22.02
CA SER A 234 -12.84 -11.93 -21.25
C SER A 234 -13.26 -13.38 -21.00
N HIS A 235 -13.98 -13.62 -19.91
CA HIS A 235 -14.63 -14.90 -19.64
C HIS A 235 -15.88 -14.71 -18.79
N ASN A 236 -16.87 -15.59 -18.96
CA ASN A 236 -18.16 -15.50 -18.24
C ASN A 236 -18.03 -16.01 -16.80
N ILE A 237 -18.40 -15.16 -15.84
CA ILE A 237 -18.36 -15.44 -14.40
C ILE A 237 -19.77 -15.34 -13.81
N LYS A 238 -20.07 -16.23 -12.87
CA LYS A 238 -21.35 -16.24 -12.15
C LYS A 238 -21.37 -15.16 -11.08
N ILE A 239 -22.39 -14.31 -11.14
CA ILE A 239 -22.67 -13.28 -10.14
C ILE A 239 -23.60 -13.85 -9.06
N ASN A 240 -23.34 -13.52 -7.80
CA ASN A 240 -24.26 -13.79 -6.70
C ASN A 240 -25.34 -12.69 -6.63
N PRO A 241 -26.62 -12.99 -6.88
CA PRO A 241 -27.70 -12.00 -6.80
C PRO A 241 -28.02 -11.54 -5.37
N LYS A 242 -27.35 -12.10 -4.35
CA LYS A 242 -27.38 -11.57 -2.97
C LYS A 242 -26.33 -10.48 -2.70
N ASP A 243 -25.30 -10.39 -3.53
CA ASP A 243 -24.17 -9.47 -3.37
C ASP A 243 -24.21 -8.33 -4.40
N THR A 244 -25.33 -8.18 -5.12
CA THR A 244 -25.57 -7.23 -6.20
C THR A 244 -27.05 -6.82 -6.27
N PRO A 245 -27.42 -5.68 -6.88
CA PRO A 245 -28.81 -5.31 -7.10
C PRO A 245 -29.59 -6.38 -7.87
N SER A 246 -30.89 -6.53 -7.57
CA SER A 246 -31.78 -7.56 -8.13
C SER A 246 -31.92 -7.56 -9.67
N THR A 247 -31.55 -6.46 -10.32
CA THR A 247 -31.50 -6.29 -11.79
C THR A 247 -30.20 -6.79 -12.44
N SER A 248 -29.25 -7.31 -11.66
CA SER A 248 -27.93 -7.74 -12.16
C SER A 248 -27.99 -9.07 -12.90
N PRO A 249 -27.30 -9.22 -14.04
CA PRO A 249 -27.31 -10.47 -14.80
C PRO A 249 -26.57 -11.60 -14.07
N PHE A 250 -27.13 -12.81 -14.10
CA PHE A 250 -26.54 -14.01 -13.46
C PHE A 250 -25.13 -14.38 -13.97
N LEU A 251 -24.79 -13.92 -15.18
CA LEU A 251 -23.45 -14.00 -15.76
C LEU A 251 -22.98 -12.59 -16.14
N LYS A 252 -21.72 -12.29 -15.83
CA LYS A 252 -21.03 -11.10 -16.30
C LYS A 252 -19.63 -11.47 -16.78
N GLU A 253 -19.10 -10.77 -17.77
CA GLU A 253 -17.71 -10.90 -18.15
C GLU A 253 -16.76 -10.42 -17.04
N GLY A 254 -15.79 -11.24 -16.68
CA GLY A 254 -14.58 -10.81 -15.99
C GLY A 254 -13.42 -10.74 -16.95
N TYR A 255 -12.56 -9.73 -16.77
CA TYR A 255 -11.50 -9.40 -17.72
C TYR A 255 -10.12 -9.65 -17.11
N THR A 256 -9.27 -10.39 -17.83
CA THR A 256 -7.95 -10.81 -17.33
C THR A 256 -6.83 -10.61 -18.34
N PHE A 257 -5.73 -10.04 -17.86
CA PHE A 257 -4.43 -10.09 -18.50
C PHE A 257 -3.74 -11.42 -18.26
N SER A 258 -2.83 -11.75 -19.15
CA SER A 258 -2.02 -12.95 -19.10
C SER A 258 -0.75 -12.70 -18.29
N ILE A 259 -0.40 -13.59 -17.35
CA ILE A 259 0.90 -13.50 -16.66
C ILE A 259 2.06 -13.81 -17.60
N ILE A 260 1.83 -14.66 -18.62
CA ILE A 260 2.86 -15.00 -19.62
C ILE A 260 3.19 -13.76 -20.46
N ASP A 261 2.19 -12.96 -20.86
CA ASP A 261 2.40 -11.71 -21.60
C ASP A 261 3.11 -10.64 -20.75
N HIS A 262 2.88 -10.62 -19.42
CA HIS A 262 3.64 -9.76 -18.49
C HIS A 262 5.11 -10.21 -18.39
N ILE A 263 5.36 -11.52 -18.34
CA ILE A 263 6.72 -12.09 -18.36
C ILE A 263 7.41 -11.80 -19.70
N GLU A 264 6.72 -11.96 -20.83
CA GLU A 264 7.23 -11.65 -22.17
C GLU A 264 7.69 -10.20 -22.28
N ARG A 265 6.87 -9.25 -21.80
CA ARG A 265 7.25 -7.83 -21.71
C ARG A 265 8.46 -7.58 -20.82
N LEU A 266 8.66 -8.34 -19.74
CA LEU A 266 9.84 -8.20 -18.89
C LEU A 266 11.11 -8.77 -19.52
N LEU A 267 11.00 -9.82 -20.32
CA LEU A 267 12.12 -10.41 -21.06
C LEU A 267 12.49 -9.59 -22.32
N ASN A 268 11.51 -8.99 -22.98
CA ASN A 268 11.68 -8.15 -24.18
C ASN A 268 11.98 -6.67 -23.87
N ASN A 269 12.17 -6.31 -22.60
CA ASN A 269 12.57 -4.97 -22.19
C ASN A 269 14.08 -4.92 -21.85
N PRO A 270 14.91 -4.21 -22.65
CA PRO A 270 16.36 -4.19 -22.48
C PRO A 270 16.87 -3.39 -21.26
N LEU A 271 16.06 -2.51 -20.65
CA LEU A 271 16.46 -1.74 -19.46
C LEU A 271 16.05 -2.42 -18.14
N ILE A 272 15.12 -3.37 -18.19
CA ILE A 272 14.62 -4.16 -17.06
C ILE A 272 15.24 -5.56 -17.04
N TYR A 273 15.31 -6.27 -18.18
CA TYR A 273 15.79 -7.65 -18.23
C TYR A 273 17.17 -7.87 -17.57
N PRO A 274 18.20 -7.01 -17.79
CA PRO A 274 19.49 -7.17 -17.12
C PRO A 274 19.47 -6.97 -15.60
N LYS A 275 18.41 -6.35 -15.06
CA LYS A 275 18.21 -6.07 -13.63
C LYS A 275 17.41 -7.17 -12.91
N LEU A 276 16.96 -8.20 -13.64
CA LEU A 276 16.22 -9.33 -13.07
C LEU A 276 17.17 -10.44 -12.62
N TYR A 277 17.04 -10.84 -11.35
CA TYR A 277 17.78 -11.95 -10.77
C TYR A 277 17.14 -13.30 -11.12
N PHE A 278 17.92 -14.21 -11.69
CA PHE A 278 17.49 -15.58 -12.08
C PHE A 278 18.45 -16.67 -11.57
N GLY A 279 19.28 -16.37 -10.58
CA GLY A 279 20.33 -17.27 -10.11
C GLY A 279 19.94 -18.19 -8.94
N PRO A 280 20.93 -18.94 -8.41
CA PRO A 280 20.82 -19.70 -7.16
C PRO A 280 20.36 -18.84 -5.97
N GLY A 281 20.10 -19.44 -4.81
CA GLY A 281 19.96 -18.60 -3.62
C GLY A 281 21.29 -17.90 -3.29
N VAL A 282 21.26 -16.66 -2.81
CA VAL A 282 22.50 -15.93 -2.45
C VAL A 282 22.71 -16.00 -0.94
N GLU A 283 23.91 -16.38 -0.52
CA GLU A 283 24.34 -16.29 0.87
C GLU A 283 25.16 -15.01 1.12
N THR A 284 24.80 -14.34 2.21
CA THR A 284 25.39 -13.06 2.63
C THR A 284 24.96 -12.73 4.05
N SER A 285 25.81 -11.97 4.73
CA SER A 285 25.51 -11.35 6.01
C SER A 285 24.34 -10.35 5.92
N GLU A 286 24.25 -9.58 4.84
CA GLU A 286 23.25 -8.51 4.67
C GLU A 286 22.07 -8.92 3.79
N ARG A 287 20.97 -9.29 4.42
CA ARG A 287 19.79 -9.84 3.75
C ARG A 287 18.74 -8.76 3.57
N SER A 288 18.54 -8.35 2.31
CA SER A 288 17.45 -7.45 1.86
C SER A 288 16.48 -8.18 0.93
N GLU A 289 17.03 -8.86 -0.08
CA GLU A 289 16.32 -9.50 -1.19
C GLU A 289 15.69 -10.87 -0.89
N LEU A 290 14.69 -11.23 -1.70
CA LEU A 290 13.98 -12.51 -1.66
C LEU A 290 14.89 -13.72 -1.85
N TRP A 291 15.88 -13.62 -2.74
CA TRP A 291 16.85 -14.70 -3.01
C TRP A 291 17.85 -14.96 -1.88
N HIS A 292 17.85 -14.14 -0.82
CA HIS A 292 18.54 -14.45 0.44
C HIS A 292 17.71 -15.36 1.36
N GLY A 293 16.39 -15.44 1.15
CA GLY A 293 15.44 -16.17 1.97
C GLY A 293 15.38 -17.67 1.68
N GLN A 294 14.91 -18.45 2.67
CA GLN A 294 14.83 -19.91 2.56
C GLN A 294 13.90 -20.38 1.44
N VAL A 295 12.80 -19.67 1.15
CA VAL A 295 11.84 -20.08 0.11
C VAL A 295 12.45 -20.04 -1.30
N TRP A 296 13.45 -19.19 -1.54
CA TRP A 296 14.22 -19.22 -2.80
C TRP A 296 15.27 -20.33 -2.78
N LYS A 297 16.02 -20.44 -1.67
CA LYS A 297 17.11 -21.41 -1.49
C LYS A 297 16.66 -22.87 -1.53
N GLU A 298 15.51 -23.19 -0.96
CA GLU A 298 15.00 -24.56 -0.79
C GLU A 298 13.97 -24.96 -1.89
N SER A 299 13.85 -24.22 -3.00
CA SER A 299 12.79 -24.42 -3.99
C SER A 299 13.31 -24.62 -5.43
N PRO A 300 12.95 -25.74 -6.11
CA PRO A 300 13.34 -25.99 -7.50
C PRO A 300 12.62 -25.08 -8.50
N LEU A 301 11.56 -24.38 -8.08
CA LEU A 301 10.82 -23.41 -8.90
C LEU A 301 11.54 -22.05 -9.00
N PHE A 302 12.51 -21.75 -8.11
CA PHE A 302 13.10 -20.41 -7.97
C PHE A 302 14.65 -20.44 -7.92
N GLY A 303 15.22 -21.23 -7.01
CA GLY A 303 16.66 -21.38 -6.85
C GLY A 303 17.23 -22.53 -7.67
N GLU A 304 18.52 -22.83 -7.43
CA GLU A 304 19.14 -24.04 -7.97
C GLU A 304 19.10 -25.19 -6.96
N THR A 305 18.77 -26.37 -7.46
CA THR A 305 18.53 -27.58 -6.65
C THR A 305 19.29 -28.79 -7.16
N GLU A 306 20.21 -28.62 -8.11
CA GLU A 306 21.16 -29.66 -8.51
C GLU A 306 22.51 -29.07 -8.90
N TYR A 307 23.59 -29.77 -8.56
CA TYR A 307 24.96 -29.40 -8.91
C TYR A 307 25.82 -30.65 -9.10
N ARG A 308 26.81 -30.58 -10.00
CA ARG A 308 27.67 -31.72 -10.35
C ARG A 308 29.08 -31.52 -9.81
N ILE A 309 29.53 -32.43 -8.95
CA ILE A 309 30.89 -32.44 -8.39
C ILE A 309 31.65 -33.58 -9.09
N GLY A 310 32.54 -33.21 -10.01
CA GLY A 310 33.21 -34.15 -10.91
C GLY A 310 32.22 -34.97 -11.74
N ASN A 311 32.11 -36.27 -11.46
CA ASN A 311 31.17 -37.17 -12.13
C ASN A 311 29.87 -37.45 -11.36
N VAL A 312 29.76 -37.01 -10.10
CA VAL A 312 28.59 -37.25 -9.26
C VAL A 312 27.64 -36.05 -9.33
N LEU A 313 26.35 -36.34 -9.49
CA LEU A 313 25.28 -35.34 -9.39
C LEU A 313 24.73 -35.34 -7.97
N TYR A 314 24.56 -34.15 -7.40
CA TYR A 314 23.96 -33.91 -6.08
C TYR A 314 22.72 -33.03 -6.26
N LYS A 315 21.64 -33.34 -5.53
CA LYS A 315 20.34 -32.69 -5.63
C LYS A 315 19.76 -32.31 -4.27
N ALA A 316 18.85 -31.34 -4.26
CA ALA A 316 18.03 -31.04 -3.10
C ALA A 316 17.16 -32.25 -2.74
N GLY A 317 17.27 -32.71 -1.49
CA GLY A 317 16.69 -33.95 -0.98
C GLY A 317 17.73 -35.03 -0.67
N ASP A 318 18.91 -35.02 -1.32
CA ASP A 318 19.96 -36.01 -1.10
C ASP A 318 20.60 -35.83 0.29
N PHE A 319 21.10 -36.92 0.87
CA PHE A 319 21.85 -36.89 2.13
C PHE A 319 23.33 -37.13 1.88
N VAL A 320 24.18 -36.40 2.61
CA VAL A 320 25.63 -36.38 2.40
C VAL A 320 26.41 -36.43 3.71
N LEU A 321 27.61 -36.98 3.62
CA LEU A 321 28.68 -36.85 4.61
C LEU A 321 29.65 -35.75 4.14
N TYR A 322 30.00 -34.82 5.02
CA TYR A 322 30.92 -33.70 4.74
C TYR A 322 31.85 -33.45 5.92
N TYR A 323 32.96 -32.76 5.67
CA TYR A 323 33.84 -32.24 6.71
C TYR A 323 33.36 -30.90 7.26
N THR A 324 33.60 -30.66 8.56
CA THR A 324 33.49 -29.31 9.13
C THR A 324 34.52 -28.35 8.50
N LYS A 325 34.31 -27.04 8.61
CA LYS A 325 35.21 -26.00 8.05
C LYS A 325 36.65 -26.02 8.58
N GLU A 326 36.92 -26.78 9.64
CA GLU A 326 38.26 -27.00 10.21
C GLU A 326 38.88 -28.33 9.73
N MET A 327 38.17 -29.10 8.90
CA MET A 327 38.46 -30.46 8.44
C MET A 327 38.66 -31.50 9.57
N THR A 328 38.23 -31.18 10.79
CA THR A 328 38.43 -31.96 12.02
C THR A 328 37.40 -33.07 12.23
N GLU A 329 36.16 -32.89 11.75
CA GLU A 329 35.04 -33.80 12.04
C GLU A 329 34.23 -34.12 10.77
N GLN A 330 33.78 -35.38 10.66
CA GLN A 330 32.78 -35.78 9.67
C GLN A 330 31.37 -35.57 10.22
N ARG A 331 30.49 -34.96 9.43
CA ARG A 331 29.12 -34.58 9.81
C ARG A 331 28.12 -34.98 8.72
N LEU A 332 26.88 -35.26 9.14
CA LEU A 332 25.76 -35.61 8.25
C LEU A 332 24.88 -34.41 7.96
N GLY A 333 24.19 -34.45 6.82
CA GLY A 333 23.20 -33.43 6.47
C GLY A 333 22.37 -33.80 5.24
N GLN A 334 21.26 -33.08 5.07
CA GLN A 334 20.44 -33.12 3.87
C GLN A 334 20.72 -31.88 3.03
N ILE A 335 20.96 -32.04 1.72
CA ILE A 335 21.05 -30.89 0.81
C ILE A 335 19.64 -30.32 0.64
N ASN A 336 19.44 -29.06 1.02
CA ASN A 336 18.17 -28.36 0.80
C ASN A 336 18.20 -27.53 -0.48
N GLY A 337 19.38 -27.12 -0.96
CA GLY A 337 19.54 -26.41 -2.24
C GLY A 337 21.00 -26.01 -2.52
N ILE A 338 21.20 -25.34 -3.66
CA ILE A 338 22.50 -24.83 -4.12
C ILE A 338 22.49 -23.29 -4.03
N VAL A 339 23.58 -22.72 -3.53
CA VAL A 339 23.70 -21.28 -3.26
C VAL A 339 25.06 -20.72 -3.70
N ILE A 340 25.15 -19.41 -3.85
CA ILE A 340 26.38 -18.67 -4.18
C ILE A 340 26.66 -17.58 -3.13
N PRO A 341 27.92 -17.27 -2.79
CA PRO A 341 28.24 -16.12 -1.95
C PRO A 341 28.09 -14.81 -2.74
N LYS A 342 27.59 -13.74 -2.10
CA LYS A 342 27.42 -12.39 -2.71
C LYS A 342 28.71 -11.85 -3.36
N GLU A 343 29.87 -12.19 -2.82
CA GLU A 343 31.19 -11.71 -3.27
C GLU A 343 31.77 -12.50 -4.45
N ASN A 344 31.37 -13.77 -4.66
CA ASN A 344 31.93 -14.62 -5.71
C ASN A 344 30.84 -15.50 -6.35
N SER A 345 30.12 -14.92 -7.31
CA SER A 345 29.02 -15.58 -8.02
C SER A 345 29.40 -16.81 -8.87
N LYS A 346 30.70 -17.13 -8.99
CA LYS A 346 31.18 -18.36 -9.65
C LYS A 346 31.28 -19.54 -8.69
N GLN A 347 31.50 -19.28 -7.39
CA GLN A 347 31.61 -20.34 -6.38
C GLN A 347 30.23 -20.87 -6.01
N HIS A 348 30.02 -22.17 -6.21
CA HIS A 348 28.81 -22.85 -5.78
C HIS A 348 29.05 -23.51 -4.41
N LEU A 349 28.08 -23.38 -3.52
CA LEU A 349 28.09 -23.88 -2.15
C LEU A 349 26.80 -24.67 -1.90
N LEU A 350 26.85 -25.64 -1.00
CA LEU A 350 25.68 -26.44 -0.65
C LEU A 350 24.99 -25.85 0.59
N TYR A 351 23.68 -25.62 0.47
CA TYR A 351 22.82 -25.23 1.59
C TYR A 351 22.29 -26.50 2.25
N ILE A 352 22.88 -26.86 3.38
CA ILE A 352 22.68 -28.17 4.03
C ILE A 352 21.90 -28.01 5.33
N GLN A 353 20.83 -28.79 5.51
CA GLN A 353 20.14 -28.94 6.79
C GLN A 353 20.90 -29.95 7.66
N LYS A 354 21.35 -29.51 8.84
CA LYS A 354 22.27 -30.29 9.68
C LYS A 354 21.57 -31.49 10.31
N ILE A 355 22.23 -32.64 10.25
CA ILE A 355 21.91 -33.87 11.00
C ILE A 355 22.99 -34.06 12.07
N ILE A 356 22.60 -34.55 13.25
CA ILE A 356 23.50 -34.73 14.40
C ILE A 356 23.43 -36.14 14.99
N TYR A 357 24.50 -36.56 15.63
CA TYR A 357 24.61 -37.86 16.31
C TYR A 357 24.09 -37.76 17.75
N TYR A 358 24.09 -38.89 18.48
CA TYR A 358 23.64 -38.94 19.88
C TYR A 358 24.56 -38.09 20.78
N GLU A 359 25.85 -38.04 20.45
CA GLU A 359 26.93 -37.39 21.17
C GLU A 359 26.71 -35.88 21.24
N ASP A 360 26.18 -35.28 20.17
CA ASP A 360 25.86 -33.86 20.08
C ASP A 360 24.51 -33.48 20.74
N LEU A 361 23.69 -34.46 21.13
CA LEU A 361 22.36 -34.17 21.68
C LEU A 361 22.48 -33.34 22.97
N PRO A 362 21.63 -32.30 23.13
CA PRO A 362 21.52 -31.56 24.38
C PRO A 362 21.26 -32.47 25.57
N GLY A 363 21.89 -32.18 26.73
CA GLY A 363 21.78 -33.02 27.92
C GLY A 363 20.35 -33.24 28.42
N ASN A 364 19.44 -32.29 28.18
CA ASN A 364 18.02 -32.41 28.51
C ASN A 364 17.21 -33.30 27.53
N ILE A 365 17.82 -33.79 26.45
CA ILE A 365 17.23 -34.64 25.42
C ILE A 365 17.85 -36.05 25.42
N LYS A 366 19.11 -36.18 25.84
CA LYS A 366 19.79 -37.48 25.99
C LYS A 366 19.02 -38.42 26.93
N SER A 367 18.97 -39.69 26.56
CA SER A 367 18.34 -40.75 27.35
C SER A 367 18.87 -42.12 26.91
N PHE A 368 18.85 -43.09 27.81
CA PHE A 368 19.26 -44.48 27.52
C PHE A 368 18.51 -45.07 26.31
N ASN A 369 17.22 -44.75 26.14
CA ASN A 369 16.45 -45.19 24.98
C ASN A 369 16.98 -44.60 23.66
N ARG A 370 17.40 -43.33 23.64
CA ARG A 370 18.01 -42.71 22.45
C ARG A 370 19.42 -43.24 22.19
N GLN A 371 20.18 -43.54 23.24
CA GLN A 371 21.50 -44.17 23.13
C GLN A 371 21.40 -45.56 22.49
N ASN A 372 20.47 -46.41 22.95
CA ASN A 372 20.22 -47.73 22.37
C ASN A 372 19.67 -47.65 20.94
N GLN A 373 18.93 -46.60 20.59
CA GLN A 373 18.48 -46.35 19.22
C GLN A 373 19.64 -45.92 18.31
N SER A 374 20.58 -45.11 18.80
CA SER A 374 21.82 -44.76 18.11
C SER A 374 22.65 -46.03 17.86
N ASN A 375 23.05 -46.72 18.93
CA ASN A 375 23.99 -47.84 18.90
C ASN A 375 23.48 -49.06 18.12
N ASN A 376 22.20 -49.41 18.25
CA ASN A 376 21.68 -50.68 17.70
C ASN A 376 20.96 -50.51 16.36
N HIS A 377 20.79 -49.28 15.86
CA HIS A 377 19.99 -49.01 14.65
C HIS A 377 20.41 -47.74 13.88
N ASN A 378 21.61 -47.22 14.10
CA ASN A 378 22.15 -46.02 13.43
C ASN A 378 21.16 -44.84 13.41
N THR A 379 20.48 -44.59 14.54
CA THR A 379 19.46 -43.52 14.62
C THR A 379 20.13 -42.17 14.85
N VAL A 380 19.84 -41.20 13.98
CA VAL A 380 20.35 -39.82 14.03
C VAL A 380 19.21 -38.81 14.03
N TRP A 381 19.51 -37.54 14.33
CA TRP A 381 18.50 -36.49 14.52
C TRP A 381 18.65 -35.38 13.48
N LEU A 382 17.57 -35.09 12.75
CA LEU A 382 17.48 -33.90 11.90
C LEU A 382 17.38 -32.65 12.78
N THR A 383 17.94 -31.52 12.35
CA THR A 383 17.77 -30.25 13.07
C THR A 383 17.10 -29.20 12.19
N GLU A 384 16.49 -28.17 12.77
CA GLU A 384 16.00 -27.01 11.99
C GLU A 384 17.11 -26.06 11.52
N LYS A 385 18.37 -26.30 11.92
CA LYS A 385 19.52 -25.48 11.50
C LYS A 385 19.92 -25.83 10.07
N ARG A 386 20.21 -24.81 9.27
CA ARG A 386 20.88 -24.93 7.97
C ARG A 386 22.26 -24.27 8.05
N GLU A 387 23.22 -24.84 7.34
CA GLU A 387 24.59 -24.37 7.22
C GLU A 387 25.06 -24.37 5.76
N ILE A 388 26.26 -23.84 5.53
CA ILE A 388 26.82 -23.53 4.21
C ILE A 388 28.19 -24.20 4.13
N ILE A 389 28.33 -25.15 3.21
CA ILE A 389 29.46 -26.07 3.08
C ILE A 389 30.04 -25.96 1.65
N SER A 390 31.36 -26.05 1.48
CA SER A 390 31.96 -26.05 0.14
C SER A 390 31.65 -27.36 -0.57
N VAL A 391 31.61 -27.32 -1.91
CA VAL A 391 31.52 -28.55 -2.71
C VAL A 391 32.78 -29.43 -2.57
N ASP A 392 33.89 -28.86 -2.12
CA ASP A 392 35.16 -29.56 -1.85
C ASP A 392 35.16 -30.28 -0.49
N ASP A 393 34.30 -29.88 0.45
CA ASP A 393 34.18 -30.51 1.79
C ASP A 393 33.36 -31.81 1.77
N ILE A 394 32.75 -32.15 0.62
CA ILE A 394 31.81 -33.26 0.45
C ILE A 394 32.55 -34.58 0.23
N ILE A 395 32.21 -35.58 1.03
CA ILE A 395 32.86 -36.89 1.03
C ILE A 395 32.07 -37.87 0.14
N THR A 396 30.77 -38.03 0.40
CA THR A 396 29.91 -38.99 -0.31
C THR A 396 28.43 -38.73 -0.06
N HIS A 397 27.58 -39.27 -0.94
CA HIS A 397 26.17 -39.58 -0.65
C HIS A 397 26.04 -40.62 0.47
N VAL A 398 24.92 -40.58 1.19
CA VAL A 398 24.55 -41.48 2.30
C VAL A 398 23.07 -41.85 2.18
N ASN A 399 22.69 -43.09 2.49
CA ASN A 399 21.29 -43.53 2.47
C ASN A 399 20.66 -43.34 3.86
N ILE A 400 19.76 -42.36 4.01
CA ILE A 400 19.08 -42.11 5.29
C ILE A 400 17.57 -42.34 5.15
N TRP A 401 17.03 -43.29 5.93
CA TRP A 401 15.59 -43.51 6.01
C TRP A 401 14.91 -42.47 6.92
N LEU A 402 13.87 -41.81 6.42
CA LEU A 402 12.98 -40.98 7.22
C LEU A 402 11.72 -41.79 7.58
N GLU A 403 11.42 -41.98 8.86
CA GLU A 403 10.25 -42.78 9.30
C GLU A 403 8.87 -42.07 9.07
N ASP A 404 8.82 -41.04 8.22
CA ASP A 404 7.57 -40.53 7.61
C ASP A 404 7.36 -41.04 6.16
N LEU A 405 8.23 -41.93 5.69
CA LEU A 405 8.23 -42.60 4.40
C LEU A 405 8.35 -44.13 4.57
N PRO A 406 7.96 -44.94 3.57
CA PRO A 406 8.17 -46.39 3.59
C PRO A 406 9.64 -46.78 3.84
N GLU A 407 9.88 -47.90 4.51
CA GLU A 407 11.22 -48.41 4.79
C GLU A 407 11.92 -48.84 3.47
N PRO A 408 13.10 -48.30 3.13
CA PRO A 408 13.85 -48.69 1.94
C PRO A 408 14.59 -50.01 2.19
N VAL A 409 14.92 -50.73 1.11
CA VAL A 409 15.58 -52.05 1.17
C VAL A 409 16.92 -52.01 1.92
N ASN A 410 17.69 -50.93 1.73
CA ASN A 410 18.95 -50.66 2.44
C ASN A 410 18.94 -49.21 2.94
N TYR A 411 19.50 -48.96 4.13
CA TYR A 411 19.82 -47.63 4.64
C TYR A 411 21.04 -47.70 5.58
N ASP A 412 21.83 -46.63 5.61
CA ASP A 412 23.02 -46.50 6.46
C ASP A 412 22.63 -45.93 7.84
N TYR A 413 21.66 -45.00 7.86
CA TYR A 413 21.12 -44.36 9.05
C TYR A 413 19.59 -44.21 8.96
N ARG A 414 18.93 -43.90 10.10
CA ARG A 414 17.51 -43.53 10.12
C ARG A 414 17.21 -42.31 10.99
N ILE A 415 16.16 -41.58 10.66
CA ILE A 415 15.69 -40.40 11.41
C ILE A 415 14.24 -40.60 11.86
N LYS A 416 14.06 -40.58 13.18
CA LYS A 416 12.75 -40.62 13.87
C LYS A 416 12.26 -39.25 14.33
N GLU A 417 13.21 -38.34 14.58
CA GLU A 417 13.02 -37.19 15.45
C GLU A 417 13.76 -35.96 14.92
N ILE A 418 13.19 -34.78 15.15
CA ILE A 418 13.71 -33.47 14.73
C ILE A 418 13.99 -32.63 15.98
N LEU A 419 15.21 -32.11 16.10
CA LEU A 419 15.62 -31.14 17.10
C LEU A 419 15.28 -29.71 16.67
N TYR A 420 14.55 -29.00 17.52
CA TYR A 420 14.22 -27.58 17.35
C TYR A 420 14.35 -26.83 18.68
N THR A 421 14.43 -25.50 18.61
CA THR A 421 14.54 -24.64 19.80
C THR A 421 13.23 -23.87 20.01
N HIS A 422 12.71 -23.87 21.23
CA HIS A 422 11.52 -23.11 21.63
C HIS A 422 11.73 -22.49 23.01
N ASN A 423 11.45 -21.19 23.17
CA ASN A 423 11.70 -20.42 24.39
C ASN A 423 13.13 -20.65 24.97
N ASN A 424 14.14 -20.64 24.10
CA ASN A 424 15.56 -20.95 24.36
C ASN A 424 15.86 -22.37 24.87
N GLN A 425 14.87 -23.27 24.96
CA GLN A 425 15.05 -24.68 25.32
C GLN A 425 15.11 -25.55 24.06
N GLN A 426 15.99 -26.56 24.06
CA GLN A 426 16.03 -27.56 23.00
C GLN A 426 14.95 -28.63 23.22
N LYS A 427 14.20 -28.95 22.16
CA LYS A 427 13.04 -29.86 22.17
C LYS A 427 13.06 -30.77 20.95
N ILE A 428 12.30 -31.86 21.04
CA ILE A 428 12.16 -32.87 20.00
C ILE A 428 10.71 -32.95 19.49
N ARG A 429 10.53 -33.12 18.17
CA ARG A 429 9.25 -33.48 17.52
C ARG A 429 9.47 -34.69 16.60
N GLN A 430 8.41 -35.47 16.36
CA GLN A 430 8.48 -36.67 15.51
C GLN A 430 8.62 -36.28 14.02
N ILE A 431 9.31 -37.11 13.23
CA ILE A 431 9.71 -36.80 11.84
C ILE A 431 8.54 -36.52 10.89
N GLN A 432 7.34 -37.05 11.17
CA GLN A 432 6.12 -36.75 10.40
C GLN A 432 5.72 -35.27 10.48
N LYS A 433 6.25 -34.52 11.46
CA LYS A 433 6.13 -33.05 11.62
C LYS A 433 7.36 -32.30 11.09
N ARG A 434 7.93 -32.74 9.96
CA ARG A 434 8.88 -31.94 9.16
C ARG A 434 8.16 -31.10 8.13
N HIS A 435 8.77 -29.99 7.72
CA HIS A 435 8.49 -29.43 6.40
C HIS A 435 9.14 -30.33 5.37
N ARG A 436 8.37 -30.80 4.38
CA ARG A 436 8.90 -31.61 3.27
C ARG A 436 9.47 -30.66 2.22
N LEU A 437 10.70 -30.91 1.76
CA LEU A 437 11.29 -30.21 0.63
C LEU A 437 10.41 -30.39 -0.62
N PRO A 438 10.25 -29.36 -1.48
CA PRO A 438 9.48 -29.50 -2.71
C PRO A 438 10.30 -30.30 -3.72
N CYS A 439 9.94 -31.57 -3.96
CA CYS A 439 10.47 -32.34 -5.08
C CYS A 439 9.60 -32.11 -6.33
N TYR A 440 10.19 -31.55 -7.38
CA TYR A 440 9.60 -31.49 -8.73
C TYR A 440 10.73 -31.62 -9.75
N SER A 441 10.50 -32.40 -10.81
CA SER A 441 11.45 -32.63 -11.90
C SER A 441 10.93 -32.06 -13.22
N PHE A 442 11.45 -30.91 -13.64
CA PHE A 442 11.19 -30.35 -14.97
C PHE A 442 12.00 -31.10 -16.02
N GLN A 443 11.41 -31.42 -17.18
CA GLN A 443 12.19 -31.86 -18.35
C GLN A 443 12.76 -30.63 -19.07
N LYS A 444 13.83 -30.05 -18.50
CA LYS A 444 14.52 -28.91 -19.10
C LYS A 444 15.09 -29.29 -20.49
N PRO A 445 14.82 -28.52 -21.57
CA PRO A 445 15.48 -28.72 -22.86
C PRO A 445 17.01 -28.53 -22.74
N PRO A 446 17.82 -29.41 -23.36
CA PRO A 446 19.28 -29.27 -23.35
C PRO A 446 19.72 -27.98 -24.09
N GLY A 447 20.83 -27.39 -23.65
CA GLY A 447 21.41 -26.19 -24.26
C GLY A 447 20.78 -24.85 -23.86
N LEU A 448 19.47 -24.80 -23.59
CA LEU A 448 18.80 -23.52 -23.26
C LEU A 448 19.18 -22.96 -21.87
N ARG A 449 19.27 -21.63 -21.78
CA ARG A 449 19.32 -20.91 -20.50
C ARG A 449 17.97 -21.05 -19.80
N HIS A 450 17.99 -21.38 -18.50
CA HIS A 450 16.78 -21.48 -17.69
C HIS A 450 16.56 -20.17 -16.94
N LEU A 451 15.37 -19.57 -17.06
CA LEU A 451 14.92 -18.41 -16.28
C LEU A 451 13.76 -18.85 -15.38
N LYS A 452 13.91 -18.66 -14.06
CA LYS A 452 12.95 -19.09 -13.03
C LYS A 452 12.23 -17.89 -12.40
N PHE A 453 10.93 -17.76 -12.61
CA PHE A 453 10.14 -16.64 -12.09
C PHE A 453 9.50 -16.93 -10.73
N PHE A 454 9.79 -16.06 -9.75
CA PHE A 454 9.10 -16.00 -8.47
C PHE A 454 7.89 -15.08 -8.58
N VAL A 455 6.67 -15.61 -8.46
CA VAL A 455 5.43 -14.81 -8.52
C VAL A 455 4.90 -14.54 -7.11
N ASP A 456 4.84 -13.27 -6.73
CA ASP A 456 4.09 -12.80 -5.57
C ASP A 456 2.69 -12.37 -6.03
N LEU A 457 1.67 -13.13 -5.62
CA LEU A 457 0.27 -12.85 -5.93
C LEU A 457 -0.37 -12.11 -4.75
N TYR A 458 -1.14 -11.07 -5.04
CA TYR A 458 -2.02 -10.48 -4.03
C TYR A 458 -3.43 -10.22 -4.55
N PHE A 459 -4.38 -10.35 -3.63
CA PHE A 459 -5.81 -10.19 -3.87
C PHE A 459 -6.46 -9.50 -2.66
N ASP A 460 -7.18 -8.41 -2.89
CA ASP A 460 -7.98 -7.72 -1.89
C ASP A 460 -9.19 -6.97 -2.51
N ASP A 461 -10.23 -6.72 -1.70
CA ASP A 461 -11.50 -6.11 -2.12
C ASP A 461 -11.58 -4.61 -1.77
N PHE A 462 -11.59 -3.73 -2.79
CA PHE A 462 -11.74 -2.29 -2.57
C PHE A 462 -13.14 -1.76 -2.90
N GLY A 463 -13.70 -0.94 -2.00
CA GLY A 463 -14.96 -0.23 -2.24
C GLY A 463 -14.81 0.82 -3.33
N ALA A 464 -15.38 0.58 -4.51
CA ALA A 464 -15.19 1.40 -5.71
C ALA A 464 -15.75 2.83 -5.56
N PHE A 465 -16.86 2.98 -4.82
CA PHE A 465 -17.52 4.25 -4.54
C PHE A 465 -17.37 4.68 -3.07
N GLY A 466 -16.31 4.24 -2.38
CA GLY A 466 -16.10 4.48 -0.94
C GLY A 466 -17.06 3.72 -0.01
N LYS A 467 -18.18 3.19 -0.51
CA LYS A 467 -19.16 2.38 0.23
C LYS A 467 -18.86 0.88 0.12
N SER A 468 -19.13 0.15 1.20
CA SER A 468 -18.93 -1.31 1.35
C SER A 468 -19.74 -2.17 0.38
N TYR A 469 -20.92 -1.71 -0.05
CA TYR A 469 -21.84 -2.43 -0.92
C TYR A 469 -21.36 -2.60 -2.38
N HIS A 470 -20.27 -1.92 -2.78
CA HIS A 470 -19.74 -1.96 -4.15
C HIS A 470 -18.23 -2.28 -4.13
N LYS A 471 -17.90 -3.50 -3.67
CA LYS A 471 -16.53 -4.03 -3.64
C LYS A 471 -16.09 -4.58 -5.00
N LEU A 472 -15.06 -3.95 -5.58
CA LEU A 472 -14.35 -4.49 -6.73
C LEU A 472 -13.11 -5.24 -6.21
N GLY A 473 -12.96 -6.51 -6.55
CA GLY A 473 -11.78 -7.28 -6.16
C GLY A 473 -10.61 -6.95 -7.07
N GLY A 474 -9.45 -6.60 -6.53
CA GLY A 474 -8.22 -6.36 -7.29
C GLY A 474 -7.32 -7.59 -7.27
N LEU A 475 -6.95 -8.13 -8.44
CA LEU A 475 -6.01 -9.24 -8.57
C LEU A 475 -4.74 -8.79 -9.31
N TYR A 476 -3.58 -8.92 -8.66
CA TYR A 476 -2.30 -8.39 -9.16
C TYR A 476 -1.15 -9.34 -8.87
N VAL A 477 -0.06 -9.19 -9.63
CA VAL A 477 1.22 -9.87 -9.38
C VAL A 477 2.38 -8.90 -9.29
N GLN A 478 3.40 -9.33 -8.56
CA GLN A 478 4.75 -8.76 -8.58
C GLN A 478 5.77 -9.90 -8.78
N PHE A 479 6.89 -9.58 -9.42
CA PHE A 479 7.94 -10.57 -9.70
C PHE A 479 9.09 -10.43 -8.71
N GLY A 480 9.36 -11.51 -7.96
CA GLY A 480 10.41 -11.55 -6.95
C GLY A 480 11.83 -11.44 -7.50
N ASN A 481 11.99 -11.62 -8.81
CA ASN A 481 13.22 -11.47 -9.58
C ASN A 481 13.70 -10.00 -9.68
N MET A 482 12.82 -9.02 -9.52
CA MET A 482 13.19 -7.61 -9.42
C MET A 482 13.84 -7.34 -8.06
N THR A 483 14.78 -6.39 -7.95
CA THR A 483 15.35 -5.96 -6.65
C THR A 483 14.31 -5.34 -5.71
N LEU A 484 14.61 -5.21 -4.43
CA LEU A 484 13.72 -4.61 -3.43
C LEU A 484 13.33 -3.18 -3.81
N SER A 485 14.28 -2.36 -4.26
CA SER A 485 14.00 -1.00 -4.73
C SER A 485 13.01 -1.01 -5.89
N MET A 486 13.19 -1.89 -6.88
CA MET A 486 12.25 -2.07 -7.98
C MET A 486 10.88 -2.59 -7.51
N ARG A 487 10.83 -3.56 -6.59
CA ARG A 487 9.60 -4.09 -5.98
C ARG A 487 8.85 -3.02 -5.18
N GLN A 488 9.54 -2.01 -4.65
CA GLN A 488 8.92 -0.90 -3.93
C GLN A 488 8.27 0.15 -4.86
N CYS A 489 8.60 0.19 -6.16
CA CYS A 489 7.96 1.10 -7.09
C CYS A 489 6.53 0.64 -7.44
N LEU A 490 5.54 1.54 -7.33
CA LEU A 490 4.14 1.27 -7.72
C LEU A 490 4.02 0.76 -9.16
N LYS A 491 4.88 1.23 -10.08
CA LYS A 491 4.94 0.78 -11.48
C LYS A 491 5.11 -0.73 -11.64
N ASN A 492 5.86 -1.38 -10.74
CA ASN A 492 6.18 -2.81 -10.76
C ASN A 492 5.14 -3.67 -10.00
N HIS A 493 3.88 -3.24 -10.03
CA HIS A 493 2.72 -3.98 -9.57
C HIS A 493 1.78 -4.16 -10.77
N PHE A 494 1.62 -5.40 -11.23
CA PHE A 494 1.02 -5.70 -12.52
C PHE A 494 -0.41 -6.22 -12.35
N LEU A 495 -1.39 -5.58 -12.99
CA LEU A 495 -2.78 -6.01 -12.96
C LEU A 495 -2.94 -7.36 -13.69
N ILE A 496 -3.49 -8.36 -13.01
CA ILE A 496 -4.04 -9.57 -13.65
C ILE A 496 -5.51 -9.34 -14.00
N GLY A 497 -6.28 -8.66 -13.15
CA GLY A 497 -7.64 -8.24 -13.52
C GLY A 497 -8.46 -7.72 -12.34
N LEU A 498 -9.66 -7.22 -12.66
CA LEU A 498 -10.59 -6.65 -11.69
C LEU A 498 -11.87 -7.48 -11.62
N ILE A 499 -12.12 -8.05 -10.44
CA ILE A 499 -13.24 -8.95 -10.14
C ILE A 499 -14.54 -8.12 -10.02
N PRO A 500 -15.56 -8.35 -10.88
CA PRO A 500 -16.81 -7.58 -10.83
C PRO A 500 -17.60 -7.77 -9.54
N PHE A 501 -18.50 -6.82 -9.24
CA PHE A 501 -19.41 -6.88 -8.09
C PHE A 501 -20.17 -8.23 -8.05
N GLY A 502 -20.15 -8.90 -6.89
CA GLY A 502 -20.77 -10.21 -6.66
C GLY A 502 -20.17 -11.40 -7.41
N ALA A 503 -19.07 -11.21 -8.17
CA ALA A 503 -18.36 -12.30 -8.82
C ALA A 503 -17.46 -13.05 -7.81
N LYS A 504 -17.36 -14.37 -7.94
CA LYS A 504 -16.52 -15.18 -7.04
C LYS A 504 -15.07 -15.20 -7.50
N PHE A 505 -14.14 -14.92 -6.59
CA PHE A 505 -12.69 -15.09 -6.78
C PHE A 505 -12.32 -16.43 -7.42
N THR A 506 -12.91 -17.53 -6.93
CA THR A 506 -12.67 -18.90 -7.42
C THR A 506 -13.18 -19.16 -8.83
N ASP A 507 -14.10 -18.35 -9.35
CA ASP A 507 -14.52 -18.42 -10.75
C ASP A 507 -13.65 -17.50 -11.62
N PHE A 508 -13.31 -16.30 -11.12
CA PHE A 508 -12.48 -15.30 -11.81
C PHE A 508 -11.03 -15.75 -12.07
N ILE A 509 -10.38 -16.38 -11.09
CA ILE A 509 -8.93 -16.66 -11.18
C ILE A 509 -8.58 -17.86 -12.08
N LYS A 510 -9.58 -18.58 -12.63
CA LYS A 510 -9.35 -19.81 -13.43
C LYS A 510 -8.38 -19.64 -14.61
N PRO A 511 -8.44 -18.57 -15.43
CA PRO A 511 -7.47 -18.37 -16.52
C PRO A 511 -6.03 -18.21 -16.00
N PHE A 512 -5.86 -17.50 -14.89
CA PHE A 512 -4.57 -17.31 -14.23
C PHE A 512 -3.99 -18.64 -13.69
N ILE A 513 -4.82 -19.50 -13.09
CA ILE A 513 -4.39 -20.85 -12.67
C ILE A 513 -3.86 -21.66 -13.86
N CYS A 514 -4.60 -21.69 -14.98
CA CYS A 514 -4.17 -22.44 -16.17
C CYS A 514 -2.86 -21.89 -16.78
N GLN A 515 -2.59 -20.60 -16.66
CA GLN A 515 -1.31 -20.01 -17.09
C GLN A 515 -0.17 -20.28 -16.10
N MET A 516 -0.44 -20.22 -14.79
CA MET A 516 0.53 -20.59 -13.77
C MET A 516 0.91 -22.06 -13.84
N GLN A 517 0.00 -22.96 -14.26
CA GLN A 517 0.33 -24.37 -14.53
C GLN A 517 1.30 -24.50 -15.70
N LYS A 518 1.02 -23.84 -16.84
CA LYS A 518 1.97 -23.78 -17.97
C LYS A 518 3.33 -23.19 -17.57
N LEU A 519 3.35 -22.15 -16.73
CA LEU A 519 4.59 -21.56 -16.22
C LEU A 519 5.33 -22.50 -15.25
N GLN A 520 4.61 -23.36 -14.52
CA GLN A 520 5.23 -24.40 -13.70
C GLN A 520 5.84 -25.51 -14.57
N ASP A 521 5.12 -26.03 -15.56
CA ASP A 521 5.64 -27.08 -16.45
C ASP A 521 6.79 -26.59 -17.34
N GLY A 522 6.74 -25.32 -17.78
CA GLY A 522 7.81 -24.61 -18.49
C GLY A 522 7.48 -24.27 -19.95
N LEU A 523 8.04 -23.16 -20.42
CA LEU A 523 7.82 -22.55 -21.74
C LEU A 523 9.15 -22.34 -22.46
N ILE A 524 9.13 -22.22 -23.79
CA ILE A 524 10.21 -21.56 -24.54
C ILE A 524 9.71 -20.16 -24.90
N MET A 525 10.55 -19.15 -24.69
CA MET A 525 10.30 -17.74 -25.00
C MET A 525 11.56 -17.11 -25.59
N TYR A 526 11.44 -15.90 -26.14
CA TYR A 526 12.57 -15.08 -26.55
C TYR A 526 12.82 -13.97 -25.53
N ASN A 527 14.03 -13.43 -25.49
CA ASN A 527 14.39 -12.22 -24.74
C ASN A 527 14.69 -11.04 -25.69
N CYS A 528 15.00 -9.87 -25.11
CA CYS A 528 15.36 -8.65 -25.85
C CYS A 528 16.61 -8.77 -26.76
N ASN A 529 17.41 -9.83 -26.62
CA ASN A 529 18.56 -10.12 -27.48
C ASN A 529 18.18 -11.03 -28.68
N GLY A 530 16.97 -11.57 -28.72
CA GLY A 530 16.54 -12.60 -29.66
C GLY A 530 16.97 -14.03 -29.29
N GLU A 531 17.45 -14.26 -28.07
CA GLU A 531 17.90 -15.57 -27.61
C GLU A 531 16.70 -16.44 -27.14
N GLU A 532 16.67 -17.71 -27.55
CA GLU A 532 15.72 -18.68 -26.99
C GLU A 532 16.08 -19.02 -25.53
N VAL A 533 15.09 -18.87 -24.65
CA VAL A 533 15.21 -19.12 -23.21
C VAL A 533 14.12 -20.06 -22.73
N PHE A 534 14.48 -21.04 -21.90
CA PHE A 534 13.51 -21.88 -21.21
C PHE A 534 13.03 -21.15 -19.95
N VAL A 535 11.75 -20.83 -19.91
CA VAL A 535 11.13 -20.04 -18.85
C VAL A 535 10.21 -20.92 -18.03
N SER A 536 10.48 -21.06 -16.75
CA SER A 536 9.50 -21.61 -15.81
C SER A 536 9.37 -20.70 -14.58
N GLY A 537 8.49 -21.05 -13.65
CA GLY A 537 8.28 -20.28 -12.45
C GLY A 537 7.12 -20.80 -11.63
N GLY A 538 6.83 -20.14 -10.53
CA GLY A 538 5.81 -20.60 -9.60
C GLY A 538 5.30 -19.52 -8.66
N LEU A 539 4.26 -19.88 -7.92
CA LEU A 539 3.69 -19.03 -6.89
C LEU A 539 4.64 -18.99 -5.70
N GLY A 540 5.49 -17.95 -5.65
CA GLY A 540 6.52 -17.75 -4.64
C GLY A 540 5.95 -17.33 -3.29
N MET A 541 4.96 -16.44 -3.30
CA MET A 541 4.08 -16.20 -2.15
C MET A 541 2.70 -15.68 -2.55
N CYS A 542 1.77 -15.74 -1.61
CA CYS A 542 0.51 -15.02 -1.63
C CYS A 542 0.51 -14.00 -0.50
N THR A 543 0.56 -12.71 -0.81
CA THR A 543 0.49 -11.64 0.19
C THR A 543 -0.93 -11.13 0.34
N ALA A 544 -1.42 -11.07 1.58
CA ALA A 544 -2.77 -10.68 1.94
C ALA A 544 -2.87 -10.41 3.46
N ASP A 545 -3.96 -9.77 3.87
CA ASP A 545 -4.27 -9.47 5.27
C ASP A 545 -4.59 -10.74 6.11
N LEU A 546 -5.21 -10.56 7.28
CA LEU A 546 -5.58 -11.68 8.17
C LEU A 546 -6.74 -12.53 7.61
N PRO A 547 -7.94 -11.98 7.29
CA PRO A 547 -9.02 -12.78 6.71
C PRO A 547 -8.73 -13.31 5.29
N GLN A 548 -8.32 -12.48 4.32
CA GLN A 548 -8.11 -12.92 2.93
C GLN A 548 -6.95 -13.93 2.87
N GLY A 549 -5.87 -13.70 3.62
CA GLY A 549 -4.76 -14.65 3.72
C GLY A 549 -5.13 -16.00 4.36
N ASN A 550 -6.14 -16.05 5.24
CA ASN A 550 -6.65 -17.31 5.77
C ASN A 550 -7.46 -18.09 4.71
N ASP A 551 -8.35 -17.40 4.00
CA ASP A 551 -9.13 -18.00 2.91
C ASP A 551 -8.21 -18.48 1.76
N ILE A 552 -7.10 -17.77 1.49
CA ILE A 552 -6.00 -18.20 0.59
C ILE A 552 -5.28 -19.44 1.11
N ALA A 553 -4.99 -19.55 2.41
CA ALA A 553 -4.38 -20.74 2.99
C ALA A 553 -5.36 -21.96 3.05
N GLY A 554 -6.66 -21.72 2.88
CA GLY A 554 -7.73 -22.71 3.09
C GLY A 554 -8.10 -22.91 4.57
N VAL A 555 -7.63 -22.03 5.44
CA VAL A 555 -7.86 -22.06 6.90
C VAL A 555 -9.05 -21.18 7.23
N ARG A 556 -9.86 -21.55 8.22
CA ARG A 556 -11.02 -20.74 8.64
C ARG A 556 -10.57 -19.36 9.12
N ARG A 557 -11.46 -18.37 8.99
CA ARG A 557 -11.25 -16.99 9.49
C ARG A 557 -10.66 -16.96 10.91
N HIS A 558 -9.87 -15.94 11.19
CA HIS A 558 -9.07 -15.77 12.41
C HIS A 558 -9.86 -15.88 13.74
N ASN A 559 -11.17 -15.63 13.76
CA ASN A 559 -12.07 -15.81 14.91
C ASN A 559 -12.56 -17.26 15.14
N ALA A 560 -12.21 -18.21 14.27
CA ALA A 560 -12.45 -19.63 14.52
C ALA A 560 -11.51 -20.14 15.63
N ASP A 561 -11.91 -21.21 16.34
CA ASP A 561 -11.11 -21.83 17.41
C ASP A 561 -9.63 -22.02 16.97
N ARG A 562 -9.42 -22.76 15.88
CA ARG A 562 -8.09 -22.96 15.27
C ARG A 562 -7.84 -22.01 14.08
N GLY A 563 -8.11 -20.72 14.29
CA GLY A 563 -8.07 -19.68 13.25
C GLY A 563 -6.68 -19.22 12.79
N CYS A 564 -5.57 -19.73 13.35
CA CYS A 564 -4.23 -19.38 12.87
C CYS A 564 -3.88 -20.15 11.59
N ARG A 565 -3.43 -19.45 10.53
CA ARG A 565 -2.97 -20.09 9.28
C ARG A 565 -1.59 -20.75 9.34
N SER A 566 -0.82 -20.52 10.41
CA SER A 566 0.55 -21.03 10.58
C SER A 566 0.67 -22.18 11.61
N CYS A 567 -0.25 -22.27 12.58
CA CYS A 567 -0.27 -23.33 13.61
C CYS A 567 -1.70 -23.68 14.07
N GLU A 568 -1.86 -24.78 14.82
CA GLU A 568 -3.14 -25.28 15.33
C GLU A 568 -3.53 -24.72 16.72
N ILE A 569 -3.12 -23.49 17.06
CA ILE A 569 -3.48 -22.86 18.35
C ILE A 569 -4.99 -22.66 18.49
N THR A 570 -5.53 -22.83 19.69
CA THR A 570 -6.94 -22.58 20.04
C THR A 570 -7.17 -21.15 20.51
N GLN A 571 -8.41 -20.64 20.43
CA GLN A 571 -8.75 -19.26 20.84
C GLN A 571 -8.38 -18.98 22.30
N GLU A 572 -8.64 -19.94 23.19
CA GLU A 572 -8.28 -19.93 24.62
C GLU A 572 -6.78 -19.69 24.88
N LYS A 573 -5.92 -19.94 23.88
CA LYS A 573 -4.46 -19.90 24.00
C LYS A 573 -3.80 -18.82 23.13
N ILE A 574 -4.56 -17.94 22.48
CA ILE A 574 -3.99 -16.88 21.61
C ILE A 574 -2.99 -16.00 22.37
N GLY A 575 -3.29 -15.63 23.63
CA GLY A 575 -2.39 -14.89 24.52
C GLY A 575 -1.29 -15.74 25.19
N ASP A 576 -1.24 -17.06 25.00
CA ASP A 576 -0.20 -17.90 25.59
C ASP A 576 1.12 -17.79 24.81
N ILE A 577 2.05 -17.02 25.37
CA ILE A 577 3.41 -16.87 24.85
C ILE A 577 4.26 -18.16 24.99
N ASN A 578 3.88 -19.08 25.89
CA ASN A 578 4.54 -20.36 26.07
C ASN A 578 4.01 -21.47 25.14
N PHE A 579 2.90 -21.23 24.43
CA PHE A 579 2.38 -22.18 23.45
C PHE A 579 3.44 -22.53 22.40
N ASP A 580 3.63 -23.81 22.15
CA ASP A 580 4.67 -24.31 21.25
C ASP A 580 4.23 -24.26 19.78
N ILE A 581 4.58 -23.18 19.10
CA ILE A 581 4.23 -22.97 17.68
C ILE A 581 4.92 -23.97 16.75
N TYR A 582 6.06 -24.57 17.14
CA TYR A 582 6.80 -25.52 16.31
C TYR A 582 6.24 -26.94 16.43
N MET A 583 5.91 -27.38 17.64
CA MET A 583 5.22 -28.66 17.84
C MET A 583 3.81 -28.65 17.24
N ASN A 584 3.15 -27.50 17.18
CA ASN A 584 1.78 -27.35 16.69
C ASN A 584 1.67 -26.60 15.34
N CYS A 585 2.77 -26.47 14.59
CA CYS A 585 2.75 -25.86 13.25
C CYS A 585 1.81 -26.63 12.30
N ARG A 586 1.27 -25.95 11.29
CA ARG A 586 0.50 -26.59 10.22
C ARG A 586 1.43 -27.01 9.07
N TYR A 587 1.36 -28.29 8.69
CA TYR A 587 2.18 -28.87 7.62
C TYR A 587 1.29 -29.30 6.46
N CYS A 588 1.68 -29.00 5.22
CA CYS A 588 0.83 -29.21 4.04
C CYS A 588 0.32 -30.64 3.94
N HIS A 589 1.21 -31.65 3.97
CA HIS A 589 0.85 -33.06 3.87
C HIS A 589 -0.11 -33.52 4.97
N ILE A 590 0.02 -33.00 6.20
CA ILE A 590 -0.92 -33.28 7.29
C ILE A 590 -2.28 -32.64 7.01
N THR A 591 -2.32 -31.38 6.58
CA THR A 591 -3.59 -30.73 6.21
C THR A 591 -4.25 -31.35 4.97
N ASP A 592 -3.46 -31.89 4.03
CA ASP A 592 -3.98 -32.57 2.85
C ASP A 592 -4.66 -33.90 3.23
N LEU A 593 -4.15 -34.62 4.23
CA LEU A 593 -4.83 -35.78 4.83
C LEU A 593 -6.10 -35.34 5.59
N GLN A 594 -6.06 -34.25 6.36
CA GLN A 594 -7.26 -33.69 7.02
C GLN A 594 -8.34 -33.29 5.99
N TYR A 595 -7.96 -32.74 4.82
CA TYR A 595 -8.88 -32.47 3.71
C TYR A 595 -9.45 -33.76 3.08
N GLN A 596 -8.67 -34.84 2.97
CA GLN A 596 -9.19 -36.14 2.52
C GLN A 596 -10.22 -36.69 3.51
N GLU A 597 -9.98 -36.60 4.81
CA GLU A 597 -10.95 -37.00 5.85
C GLU A 597 -12.26 -36.17 5.74
N ILE A 598 -12.15 -34.84 5.61
CA ILE A 598 -13.29 -33.94 5.36
C ILE A 598 -14.01 -34.30 4.04
N LYS A 599 -13.29 -34.69 2.99
CA LYS A 599 -13.88 -35.10 1.70
C LYS A 599 -14.63 -36.43 1.80
N HIS A 600 -14.10 -37.41 2.52
CA HIS A 600 -14.67 -38.76 2.65
C HIS A 600 -15.80 -38.85 3.69
N ALA A 601 -15.89 -37.94 4.66
CA ALA A 601 -16.95 -37.97 5.66
C ALA A 601 -18.36 -37.85 5.04
N ILE A 602 -19.23 -38.82 5.33
CA ILE A 602 -20.47 -39.10 4.57
C ILE A 602 -21.47 -37.93 4.60
N THR A 603 -21.68 -37.29 5.76
CA THR A 603 -22.72 -36.26 5.93
C THR A 603 -22.15 -34.85 5.94
N ARG A 604 -22.90 -33.86 5.41
CA ARG A 604 -22.51 -32.43 5.45
C ARG A 604 -22.26 -31.92 6.87
N SER A 605 -22.93 -32.51 7.87
CA SER A 605 -22.67 -32.24 9.30
C SER A 605 -21.29 -32.75 9.73
N ALA A 606 -20.96 -34.01 9.43
CA ALA A 606 -19.64 -34.57 9.71
C ALA A 606 -18.51 -33.76 9.02
N LYS A 607 -18.69 -33.35 7.75
CA LYS A 607 -17.75 -32.46 7.04
C LYS A 607 -17.54 -31.14 7.78
N LYS A 608 -18.63 -30.46 8.20
CA LYS A 608 -18.56 -29.22 8.99
C LYS A 608 -17.87 -29.41 10.34
N ASN A 609 -18.08 -30.55 11.00
CA ASN A 609 -17.50 -30.86 12.31
C ASN A 609 -16.00 -31.14 12.22
N LEU A 610 -15.54 -31.92 11.23
CA LEU A 610 -14.12 -32.12 10.96
C LEU A 610 -13.42 -30.81 10.54
N ALA A 611 -14.05 -30.02 9.66
CA ALA A 611 -13.58 -28.69 9.29
C ALA A 611 -13.48 -27.75 10.52
N LYS A 612 -14.40 -27.84 11.50
CA LYS A 612 -14.28 -27.13 12.79
C LYS A 612 -13.10 -27.65 13.62
N LYS A 613 -12.99 -28.98 13.80
CA LYS A 613 -11.94 -29.69 14.57
C LYS A 613 -10.53 -29.33 14.10
N TYR A 614 -10.31 -29.22 12.80
CA TYR A 614 -8.99 -28.90 12.22
C TYR A 614 -8.77 -27.41 11.93
N GLY A 615 -9.81 -26.57 12.06
CA GLY A 615 -9.78 -25.17 11.67
C GLY A 615 -9.64 -24.94 10.16
N LEU A 616 -9.96 -25.92 9.33
CA LEU A 616 -9.88 -25.85 7.87
C LEU A 616 -11.23 -25.49 7.24
N CYS A 617 -11.20 -24.94 6.03
CA CYS A 617 -12.38 -24.80 5.18
C CYS A 617 -12.88 -26.18 4.70
N LEU A 618 -14.10 -26.23 4.16
CA LEU A 618 -14.70 -27.49 3.66
C LEU A 618 -13.97 -28.04 2.42
N GLU A 619 -13.31 -27.16 1.67
CA GLU A 619 -12.63 -27.42 0.41
C GLU A 619 -11.26 -26.71 0.44
N LYS A 620 -10.35 -27.15 -0.44
CA LYS A 620 -9.04 -26.51 -0.65
C LYS A 620 -9.20 -25.17 -1.36
N ASN A 621 -8.19 -24.30 -1.28
CA ASN A 621 -8.18 -23.08 -2.08
C ASN A 621 -7.86 -23.43 -3.54
N ILE A 622 -8.39 -22.68 -4.51
CA ILE A 622 -8.12 -22.90 -5.94
C ILE A 622 -6.63 -22.76 -6.31
N LEU A 623 -5.86 -21.98 -5.55
CA LEU A 623 -4.40 -21.86 -5.67
C LEU A 623 -3.66 -23.18 -5.33
N ASP A 624 -4.35 -24.16 -4.73
CA ASP A 624 -3.79 -25.49 -4.44
C ASP A 624 -3.85 -26.45 -5.64
N HIS A 625 -4.30 -25.97 -6.80
CA HIS A 625 -4.03 -26.59 -8.11
C HIS A 625 -2.64 -26.23 -8.66
N LEU A 626 -1.88 -25.40 -7.95
CA LEU A 626 -0.49 -25.04 -8.23
C LEU A 626 0.43 -25.67 -7.17
N ILE A 627 1.68 -25.93 -7.56
CA ILE A 627 2.71 -26.42 -6.64
C ILE A 627 3.07 -25.29 -5.67
N ARG A 628 2.68 -25.42 -4.40
CA ARG A 628 2.97 -24.46 -3.32
C ARG A 628 2.88 -25.09 -1.92
N ASN A 629 3.57 -24.50 -0.95
CA ASN A 629 3.38 -24.76 0.48
C ASN A 629 2.41 -23.70 1.07
N ARG A 630 1.13 -24.07 1.25
CA ARG A 630 0.04 -23.18 1.69
C ARG A 630 0.34 -22.40 2.98
N HIS A 631 1.16 -22.94 3.89
CA HIS A 631 1.39 -22.38 5.23
C HIS A 631 2.66 -21.53 5.34
N VAL A 632 3.65 -21.76 4.47
CA VAL A 632 4.87 -20.93 4.37
C VAL A 632 4.68 -19.83 3.34
N GLN A 633 4.12 -20.16 2.18
CA GLN A 633 3.92 -19.24 1.05
C GLN A 633 2.59 -18.46 1.11
N THR A 634 1.96 -18.40 2.29
CA THR A 634 0.88 -17.45 2.61
C THR A 634 1.21 -16.73 3.93
N PRO A 635 2.26 -15.90 3.96
CA PRO A 635 2.78 -15.28 5.19
C PRO A 635 1.74 -14.46 5.94
N GLN A 636 2.00 -14.18 7.22
CA GLN A 636 1.29 -13.15 7.98
C GLN A 636 1.81 -11.78 7.51
N ASP A 637 0.94 -10.87 7.09
CA ASP A 637 1.36 -9.51 6.74
C ASP A 637 1.77 -8.72 8.00
N PRO A 638 3.02 -8.24 8.09
CA PRO A 638 3.46 -7.42 9.23
C PRO A 638 2.74 -6.08 9.33
N PHE A 639 2.29 -5.49 8.21
CA PHE A 639 1.73 -4.14 8.18
C PHE A 639 0.37 -4.05 8.88
N HIS A 640 -0.62 -4.84 8.45
CA HIS A 640 -1.92 -4.94 9.09
C HIS A 640 -1.82 -5.47 10.53
N CYS A 641 -0.91 -6.43 10.79
CA CYS A 641 -0.70 -6.95 12.14
C CYS A 641 -0.28 -5.85 13.12
N LEU A 642 0.78 -5.09 12.79
CA LEU A 642 1.30 -4.02 13.63
C LEU A 642 0.35 -2.81 13.69
N ALA A 643 -0.17 -2.35 12.55
CA ALA A 643 -1.02 -1.16 12.51
C ALA A 643 -2.33 -1.36 13.27
N GLY A 644 -2.92 -2.57 13.22
CA GLY A 644 -4.08 -2.94 14.04
C GLY A 644 -3.77 -2.96 15.55
N LEU A 645 -2.62 -3.50 15.95
CA LEU A 645 -2.18 -3.48 17.35
C LEU A 645 -1.92 -2.05 17.85
N VAL A 646 -1.30 -1.19 17.03
CA VAL A 646 -1.06 0.21 17.38
C VAL A 646 -2.36 1.00 17.48
N ARG A 647 -3.30 0.85 16.53
CA ARG A 647 -4.61 1.50 16.62
C ARG A 647 -5.34 1.10 17.90
N ARG A 648 -5.31 -0.19 18.26
CA ARG A 648 -5.90 -0.63 19.53
C ARG A 648 -5.13 -0.13 20.75
N LEU A 649 -3.82 0.04 20.67
CA LEU A 649 -3.04 0.62 21.77
C LEU A 649 -3.35 2.12 21.96
N LEU A 650 -3.65 2.87 20.88
CA LEU A 650 -4.20 4.23 20.98
C LEU A 650 -5.55 4.21 21.73
N ASP A 651 -6.47 3.32 21.33
CA ASP A 651 -7.78 3.20 21.96
C ASP A 651 -7.67 2.95 23.47
N GLU A 652 -6.95 1.92 23.90
CA GLU A 652 -6.82 1.60 25.34
C GLU A 652 -6.03 2.69 26.12
N THR A 653 -5.12 3.41 25.46
CA THR A 653 -4.40 4.54 26.06
C THR A 653 -5.31 5.75 26.30
N PHE A 654 -6.13 6.13 25.31
CA PHE A 654 -7.04 7.27 25.48
C PHE A 654 -8.27 6.91 26.33
N ASN A 655 -8.77 5.68 26.26
CA ASN A 655 -9.88 5.19 27.09
C ASN A 655 -9.53 5.12 28.60
N SER A 656 -8.24 5.00 28.94
CA SER A 656 -7.76 4.96 30.32
C SER A 656 -7.45 6.33 30.93
N MET A 657 -7.35 7.39 30.11
CA MET A 657 -7.22 8.77 30.58
C MET A 657 -8.55 9.33 31.12
N ASN A 658 -8.45 10.40 31.91
CA ASN A 658 -9.58 11.25 32.27
C ASN A 658 -9.58 12.55 31.42
N CYS A 659 -10.57 13.43 31.62
CA CYS A 659 -10.74 14.65 30.84
C CYS A 659 -9.57 15.65 30.98
N GLU A 660 -8.92 15.68 32.15
CA GLU A 660 -7.68 16.44 32.38
C GLU A 660 -6.55 15.86 31.50
N GLY A 661 -6.37 14.54 31.51
CA GLY A 661 -5.38 13.85 30.66
C GLY A 661 -5.59 14.05 29.16
N HIS A 662 -6.85 14.05 28.68
CA HIS A 662 -7.15 14.41 27.29
C HIS A 662 -6.78 15.88 26.98
N SER A 663 -7.01 16.78 27.93
CA SER A 663 -6.70 18.21 27.79
C SER A 663 -5.20 18.47 27.72
N GLU A 664 -4.41 17.88 28.63
CA GLU A 664 -2.95 18.01 28.61
C GLU A 664 -2.32 17.32 27.39
N PHE A 665 -2.84 16.16 26.97
CA PHE A 665 -2.41 15.51 25.72
C PHE A 665 -2.62 16.45 24.51
N ILE A 666 -3.77 17.12 24.42
CA ILE A 666 -4.08 18.02 23.29
C ILE A 666 -3.22 19.29 23.32
N LYS A 667 -2.84 19.81 24.50
CA LYS A 667 -1.88 20.93 24.61
C LYS A 667 -0.52 20.53 24.03
N GLU A 668 0.03 19.40 24.46
CA GLU A 668 1.33 18.92 23.98
C GLU A 668 1.28 18.59 22.47
N TRP A 669 0.24 17.91 22.00
CA TRP A 669 0.00 17.64 20.57
C TRP A 669 -0.07 18.91 19.69
N ARG A 670 -0.40 20.07 20.29
CA ARG A 670 -0.41 21.37 19.60
C ARG A 670 0.98 22.00 19.45
N VAL A 671 1.99 21.57 20.21
CA VAL A 671 3.37 22.10 20.11
C VAL A 671 4.43 21.09 19.68
N PHE A 672 4.16 19.78 19.84
CA PHE A 672 5.12 18.70 19.62
C PHE A 672 5.82 18.69 18.24
N GLU A 673 7.13 18.50 18.27
CA GLU A 673 8.06 18.54 17.14
C GLU A 673 7.97 17.26 16.29
N VAL A 674 7.03 17.25 15.35
CA VAL A 674 6.94 16.21 14.31
C VAL A 674 8.02 16.39 13.23
N PRO A 675 8.50 15.33 12.56
CA PRO A 675 9.45 15.43 11.45
C PRO A 675 9.02 16.41 10.35
N SER A 676 9.97 17.19 9.83
CA SER A 676 9.80 18.26 8.82
C SER A 676 9.04 17.87 7.54
N ILE A 677 8.99 16.56 7.25
CA ILE A 677 8.37 15.93 6.08
C ILE A 677 6.97 15.36 6.35
N TRP A 678 6.56 15.23 7.62
CA TRP A 678 5.26 14.68 7.98
C TRP A 678 4.20 15.78 7.91
N ASN A 679 3.15 15.55 7.13
CA ASN A 679 1.96 16.39 7.17
C ASN A 679 1.33 16.31 8.57
N ARG A 680 1.04 17.48 9.17
CA ARG A 680 0.43 17.55 10.50
C ARG A 680 -0.91 16.80 10.52
N LEU A 681 -0.99 15.76 11.33
CA LEU A 681 -2.19 14.94 11.50
C LEU A 681 -3.26 15.70 12.31
N GLN A 682 -4.51 15.20 12.28
CA GLN A 682 -5.61 15.73 13.09
C GLN A 682 -5.41 15.41 14.58
N ASN A 683 -6.40 15.69 15.44
CA ASN A 683 -6.35 15.28 16.85
C ASN A 683 -6.55 13.75 16.96
N PRO A 684 -5.60 12.98 17.53
CA PRO A 684 -5.72 11.52 17.67
C PRO A 684 -6.77 11.07 18.68
N ILE A 685 -7.34 11.97 19.49
CA ILE A 685 -8.46 11.64 20.38
C ILE A 685 -9.80 11.71 19.63
N THR A 686 -10.04 12.77 18.83
CA THR A 686 -11.35 13.00 18.17
C THR A 686 -11.43 12.49 16.73
N HIS A 687 -10.30 12.27 16.05
CA HIS A 687 -10.27 11.87 14.63
C HIS A 687 -9.47 10.59 14.36
N ARG A 688 -9.24 9.73 15.37
CA ARG A 688 -8.49 8.46 15.20
C ARG A 688 -8.98 7.59 14.03
N ASP A 689 -10.27 7.65 13.74
CA ASP A 689 -10.90 6.81 12.72
C ASP A 689 -10.69 7.32 11.28
N SER A 690 -10.15 8.55 11.11
CA SER A 690 -9.65 9.07 9.82
C SER A 690 -8.24 8.59 9.47
N TYR A 691 -7.54 7.93 10.41
CA TYR A 691 -6.14 7.56 10.23
C TYR A 691 -5.95 6.31 9.39
N TRP A 692 -5.06 6.44 8.40
CA TRP A 692 -4.57 5.31 7.63
C TRP A 692 -3.61 4.47 8.47
N MET A 693 -3.41 3.20 8.12
CA MET A 693 -2.47 2.32 8.85
C MET A 693 -1.04 2.86 8.92
N ASN A 694 -0.62 3.61 7.88
CA ASN A 694 0.60 4.41 7.84
C ASN A 694 0.68 5.41 9.02
N ASP A 695 -0.39 6.18 9.26
CA ASP A 695 -0.43 7.20 10.30
C ASP A 695 -0.41 6.57 11.70
N SER A 696 -1.10 5.44 11.90
CA SER A 696 -0.98 4.66 13.15
C SER A 696 0.47 4.27 13.43
N LEU A 697 1.18 3.69 12.45
CA LEU A 697 2.58 3.28 12.64
C LEU A 697 3.53 4.47 12.87
N ARG A 698 3.25 5.63 12.27
CA ARG A 698 3.94 6.90 12.59
C ARG A 698 3.67 7.37 14.03
N LEU A 699 2.42 7.30 14.48
CA LEU A 699 2.04 7.71 15.84
C LEU A 699 2.75 6.87 16.90
N ALA A 700 2.93 5.56 16.70
CA ALA A 700 3.71 4.72 17.62
C ALA A 700 5.14 5.23 17.88
N MET A 701 5.72 6.01 16.97
CA MET A 701 7.06 6.56 17.12
C MET A 701 7.09 7.74 18.10
N ILE A 702 6.07 8.60 18.06
CA ILE A 702 6.03 9.89 18.76
C ILE A 702 5.20 9.89 20.06
N ILE A 703 4.16 9.05 20.14
CA ILE A 703 3.30 8.89 21.33
C ILE A 703 4.10 8.59 22.62
N PRO A 704 5.18 7.76 22.64
CA PRO A 704 5.97 7.57 23.86
C PRO A 704 6.48 8.89 24.46
N TYR A 705 6.96 9.82 23.63
CA TYR A 705 7.51 11.10 24.06
C TYR A 705 6.42 12.06 24.55
N ILE A 706 5.31 12.17 23.80
CA ILE A 706 4.13 12.98 24.17
C ILE A 706 3.58 12.54 25.53
N LEU A 707 3.42 11.23 25.76
CA LEU A 707 2.97 10.69 27.05
C LEU A 707 3.95 11.01 28.18
N THR A 708 5.26 10.95 27.92
CA THR A 708 6.31 11.23 28.92
C THR A 708 6.32 12.71 29.32
N ARG A 709 6.08 13.63 28.37
CA ARG A 709 6.01 15.07 28.64
C ARG A 709 4.71 15.47 29.35
N ALA A 710 3.55 15.01 28.86
CA ALA A 710 2.25 15.57 29.24
C ALA A 710 1.49 14.78 30.34
N ILE A 711 1.77 13.48 30.53
CA ILE A 711 0.84 12.58 31.24
C ILE A 711 1.48 11.99 32.50
N ASN A 712 1.02 12.46 33.66
CA ASN A 712 1.35 11.88 34.96
C ASN A 712 0.20 11.00 35.50
N HIS A 713 0.36 10.42 36.70
CA HIS A 713 -0.61 9.48 37.26
C HIS A 713 -2.01 10.07 37.49
N ARG A 714 -2.13 11.38 37.76
CA ARG A 714 -3.43 12.05 38.00
C ARG A 714 -4.32 12.10 36.74
N HIS A 715 -3.71 11.99 35.57
CA HIS A 715 -4.36 12.12 34.26
C HIS A 715 -5.02 10.80 33.79
N TYR A 716 -4.98 9.74 34.62
CA TYR A 716 -5.58 8.43 34.37
C TYR A 716 -6.73 8.13 35.34
N LYS A 717 -7.68 7.29 34.89
CA LYS A 717 -8.79 6.81 35.74
C LYS A 717 -8.27 5.95 36.89
N ALA A 718 -8.78 6.19 38.10
CA ALA A 718 -8.33 5.53 39.33
C ALA A 718 -8.49 4.00 39.32
N GLU A 719 -9.53 3.49 38.64
CA GLU A 719 -9.75 2.06 38.39
C GLU A 719 -8.59 1.44 37.59
N VAL A 720 -8.10 2.12 36.55
CA VAL A 720 -7.06 1.63 35.64
C VAL A 720 -5.69 1.73 36.31
N LEU A 721 -5.43 2.82 37.05
CA LEU A 721 -4.25 2.93 37.92
C LEU A 721 -4.17 1.77 38.92
N THR A 722 -5.28 1.45 39.56
CA THR A 722 -5.34 0.37 40.57
C THR A 722 -5.17 -1.00 39.94
N ARG A 723 -5.86 -1.27 38.81
CA ARG A 723 -5.70 -2.50 38.03
C ARG A 723 -4.25 -2.70 37.59
N ILE A 724 -3.67 -1.74 36.87
CA ILE A 724 -2.29 -1.85 36.35
C ILE A 724 -1.28 -1.91 37.50
N LYS A 725 -1.47 -1.18 38.61
CA LYS A 725 -0.62 -1.31 39.81
C LYS A 725 -0.58 -2.77 40.29
N ASN A 726 -1.74 -3.39 40.45
CA ASN A 726 -1.86 -4.76 40.97
C ASN A 726 -1.33 -5.79 39.96
N ASP A 727 -1.80 -5.75 38.71
CA ASP A 727 -1.37 -6.65 37.62
C ASP A 727 0.14 -6.55 37.35
N CYS A 728 0.74 -5.37 37.59
CA CYS A 728 2.16 -5.16 37.40
C CYS A 728 3.04 -5.38 38.64
N LEU A 729 2.44 -5.59 39.82
CA LEU A 729 3.09 -5.68 41.14
C LEU A 729 3.90 -4.42 41.50
N LEU A 730 3.33 -3.23 41.25
CA LEU A 730 3.97 -1.94 41.51
C LEU A 730 3.73 -1.47 42.95
N SER A 731 4.74 -0.84 43.55
CA SER A 731 4.63 -0.26 44.90
C SER A 731 3.63 0.91 44.95
N SER A 732 3.60 1.74 43.90
CA SER A 732 2.79 2.96 43.83
C SER A 732 2.09 3.14 42.47
N GLN A 733 0.90 3.74 42.48
CA GLN A 733 0.19 4.19 41.26
C GLN A 733 1.00 5.22 40.45
N VAL A 734 1.91 5.97 41.11
CA VAL A 734 2.82 6.93 40.46
C VAL A 734 3.71 6.27 39.39
N GLN A 735 3.95 4.95 39.50
CA GLN A 735 4.77 4.18 38.56
C GLN A 735 3.99 3.74 37.29
N VAL A 736 2.64 3.79 37.30
CA VAL A 736 1.79 3.28 36.20
C VAL A 736 2.01 4.01 34.86
N PRO A 737 2.10 5.36 34.79
CA PRO A 737 2.39 6.05 33.52
C PRO A 737 3.69 5.56 32.88
N GLY A 738 4.74 5.34 33.67
CA GLY A 738 6.02 4.83 33.18
C GLY A 738 5.92 3.42 32.58
N ILE A 739 5.04 2.57 33.12
CA ILE A 739 4.75 1.24 32.55
C ILE A 739 3.97 1.34 31.23
N ILE A 740 3.01 2.27 31.12
CA ILE A 740 2.27 2.53 29.88
C ILE A 740 3.22 3.07 28.79
N VAL A 741 4.09 4.03 29.13
CA VAL A 741 5.15 4.53 28.23
C VAL A 741 6.10 3.41 27.83
N ASN A 742 6.53 2.55 28.76
CA ASN A 742 7.45 1.46 28.42
C ASN A 742 6.81 0.43 27.46
N CYS A 743 5.51 0.20 27.57
CA CYS A 743 4.73 -0.60 26.62
C CYS A 743 4.73 0.03 25.22
N TRP A 744 4.42 1.33 25.13
CA TRP A 744 4.54 2.12 23.90
C TRP A 744 5.95 2.05 23.30
N VAL A 745 7.01 2.14 24.12
CA VAL A 745 8.40 1.99 23.66
C VAL A 745 8.69 0.58 23.14
N LYS A 746 8.15 -0.50 23.76
CA LYS A 746 8.31 -1.86 23.19
C LYS A 746 7.61 -1.96 21.83
N MET A 747 6.41 -1.39 21.71
CA MET A 747 5.66 -1.37 20.46
C MET A 747 6.39 -0.57 19.36
N ALA A 748 6.94 0.60 19.69
CA ALA A 748 7.73 1.42 18.78
C ALA A 748 9.02 0.71 18.31
N LYS A 749 9.76 0.10 19.25
CA LYS A 749 10.96 -0.70 18.95
C LYS A 749 10.62 -1.94 18.10
N ALA A 750 9.45 -2.55 18.29
CA ALA A 750 8.95 -3.62 17.41
C ALA A 750 8.63 -3.10 15.99
N CYS A 751 7.90 -2.00 15.83
CA CYS A 751 7.60 -1.42 14.52
C CYS A 751 8.87 -1.00 13.76
N LYS A 752 9.79 -0.26 14.40
CA LYS A 752 11.09 0.12 13.81
C LYS A 752 11.89 -1.09 13.33
N TYR A 753 11.88 -2.18 14.11
CA TYR A 753 12.71 -3.35 13.81
C TYR A 753 12.09 -4.29 12.76
N VAL A 754 10.76 -4.44 12.75
CA VAL A 754 10.05 -5.21 11.70
C VAL A 754 10.24 -4.60 10.31
N PHE A 755 10.34 -3.27 10.21
CA PHE A 755 10.63 -2.56 8.98
C PHE A 755 12.11 -2.15 8.85
N LYS A 756 13.04 -2.84 9.54
CA LYS A 756 14.48 -2.73 9.30
C LYS A 756 14.82 -3.34 7.93
N THR A 757 15.79 -2.79 7.21
CA THR A 757 16.49 -3.44 6.10
C THR A 757 17.86 -2.79 5.91
N PRO A 758 18.94 -3.56 5.61
CA PRO A 758 18.99 -5.02 5.57
C PRO A 758 18.84 -5.66 6.97
N TYR A 759 18.59 -6.97 6.98
CA TYR A 759 18.76 -7.81 8.17
C TYR A 759 20.17 -8.42 8.17
N VAL A 760 20.91 -8.30 9.26
CA VAL A 760 22.28 -8.78 9.43
C VAL A 760 22.29 -10.16 10.11
N VAL A 761 23.00 -11.11 9.51
CA VAL A 761 23.14 -12.50 9.98
C VAL A 761 24.58 -12.99 9.79
N ASN A 762 25.36 -13.05 10.86
CA ASN A 762 26.68 -13.66 10.91
C ASN A 762 26.79 -14.64 12.10
N THR A 763 28.01 -14.99 12.52
CA THR A 763 28.29 -15.92 13.63
C THR A 763 27.77 -15.41 14.97
N ASP A 764 27.96 -14.12 15.26
CA ASP A 764 27.80 -13.52 16.58
C ASP A 764 26.51 -12.69 16.69
N TYR A 765 25.98 -12.25 15.55
CA TYR A 765 24.83 -11.35 15.43
C TYR A 765 23.80 -11.91 14.43
N ASN A 766 22.54 -11.97 14.87
CA ASN A 766 21.46 -12.56 14.08
C ASN A 766 20.15 -11.80 14.29
N ASP A 767 19.78 -10.97 13.31
CA ASP A 767 18.59 -10.11 13.38
C ASP A 767 17.29 -10.92 13.54
N TYR A 768 17.16 -12.13 13.00
CA TYR A 768 15.96 -12.97 13.21
C TYR A 768 15.79 -13.38 14.69
N THR A 769 16.89 -13.61 15.39
CA THR A 769 16.91 -13.93 16.82
C THR A 769 16.61 -12.71 17.69
N ILE A 770 17.07 -11.53 17.27
CA ILE A 770 16.82 -10.26 17.97
C ILE A 770 15.37 -9.78 17.71
N LEU A 771 14.87 -9.90 16.48
CA LEU A 771 13.45 -9.69 16.11
C LEU A 771 12.52 -10.47 17.03
N ARG A 772 12.78 -11.78 17.20
CA ARG A 772 12.02 -12.66 18.10
C ARG A 772 11.97 -12.10 19.51
N LYS A 773 13.13 -11.77 20.09
CA LYS A 773 13.25 -11.19 21.45
C LYS A 773 12.54 -9.82 21.57
N ILE A 774 12.54 -9.00 20.52
CA ILE A 774 11.84 -7.70 20.50
C ILE A 774 10.32 -7.90 20.46
N LEU A 775 9.82 -8.78 19.58
CA LEU A 775 8.40 -9.09 19.47
C LEU A 775 7.85 -9.77 20.73
N GLU A 776 8.58 -10.71 21.33
CA GLU A 776 8.24 -11.31 22.62
C GLU A 776 8.13 -10.24 23.73
N ARG A 777 9.07 -9.29 23.80
CA ARG A 777 9.02 -8.17 24.75
C ARG A 777 7.81 -7.25 24.52
N ALA A 778 7.42 -7.02 23.27
CA ALA A 778 6.23 -6.23 22.93
C ALA A 778 4.94 -6.98 23.29
N ILE A 779 4.82 -8.27 22.97
CA ILE A 779 3.70 -9.13 23.35
C ILE A 779 3.51 -9.13 24.87
N VAL A 780 4.59 -9.36 25.64
CA VAL A 780 4.53 -9.36 27.11
C VAL A 780 4.07 -8.01 27.66
N ALA A 781 4.54 -6.89 27.09
CA ALA A 781 4.11 -5.56 27.54
C ALA A 781 2.63 -5.30 27.26
N LEU A 782 2.15 -5.60 26.04
CA LEU A 782 0.74 -5.44 25.67
C LEU A 782 -0.19 -6.29 26.54
N LEU A 783 0.18 -7.56 26.77
CA LEU A 783 -0.58 -8.48 27.62
C LEU A 783 -0.52 -8.11 29.11
N LYS A 784 0.57 -7.51 29.60
CA LYS A 784 0.71 -7.11 31.01
C LYS A 784 0.00 -5.79 31.35
N VAL A 785 -0.16 -4.87 30.40
CA VAL A 785 -0.79 -3.54 30.64
C VAL A 785 -2.27 -3.52 30.24
N PHE A 786 -2.63 -4.19 29.15
CA PHE A 786 -3.98 -4.17 28.55
C PHE A 786 -4.47 -5.60 28.21
N GLY A 787 -4.09 -6.59 29.02
CA GLY A 787 -4.31 -8.02 28.76
C GLY A 787 -5.77 -8.44 28.55
N THR A 788 -6.73 -7.77 29.19
CA THR A 788 -8.18 -8.00 28.99
C THR A 788 -8.62 -7.88 27.54
N VAL A 789 -7.95 -7.02 26.77
CA VAL A 789 -8.22 -6.76 25.35
C VAL A 789 -7.24 -7.52 24.47
N PHE A 790 -5.94 -7.41 24.72
CA PHE A 790 -4.92 -7.97 23.82
C PHE A 790 -4.83 -9.51 23.84
N SER A 791 -5.22 -10.18 24.94
CA SER A 791 -5.13 -11.66 25.06
C SER A 791 -5.95 -12.44 24.03
N LYS A 792 -6.98 -11.83 23.45
CA LYS A 792 -7.89 -12.44 22.47
C LYS A 792 -7.58 -12.04 21.02
N LEU A 793 -6.62 -11.14 20.77
CA LEU A 793 -6.36 -10.61 19.43
C LEU A 793 -5.48 -11.55 18.60
N PRO A 794 -5.92 -12.05 17.44
CA PRO A 794 -5.10 -12.89 16.56
C PRO A 794 -3.79 -12.20 16.12
N ASN A 795 -3.78 -10.86 16.01
CA ASN A 795 -2.60 -10.06 15.70
C ASN A 795 -1.45 -10.29 16.71
N ILE A 796 -1.74 -10.42 18.01
CA ILE A 796 -0.72 -10.72 19.05
C ILE A 796 -0.03 -12.05 18.75
N HIS A 797 -0.82 -13.06 18.39
CA HIS A 797 -0.29 -14.37 18.05
C HIS A 797 0.45 -14.36 16.70
N ALA A 798 -0.03 -13.60 15.71
CA ALA A 798 0.61 -13.47 14.40
C ALA A 798 2.06 -12.96 14.50
N LEU A 799 2.35 -12.03 15.43
CA LEU A 799 3.71 -11.56 15.70
C LEU A 799 4.70 -12.71 16.00
N ARG A 800 4.25 -13.82 16.61
CA ARG A 800 5.12 -14.96 16.96
C ARG A 800 5.67 -15.73 15.74
N HIS A 801 5.05 -15.57 14.56
CA HIS A 801 5.48 -16.20 13.30
C HIS A 801 6.36 -15.30 12.43
N LEU A 802 6.36 -13.99 12.69
CA LEU A 802 7.14 -13.02 11.90
C LEU A 802 8.66 -13.31 11.84
N PRO A 803 9.34 -13.82 12.89
CA PRO A 803 10.76 -14.18 12.79
C PRO A 803 11.06 -15.26 11.74
N ASP A 804 10.16 -16.22 11.59
CA ASP A 804 10.35 -17.33 10.66
C ASP A 804 9.93 -16.92 9.24
N ILE A 805 8.92 -16.04 9.11
CA ILE A 805 8.58 -15.38 7.85
C ILE A 805 9.75 -14.54 7.33
N ALA A 806 10.42 -13.79 8.22
CA ALA A 806 11.62 -13.01 7.88
C ALA A 806 12.74 -13.91 7.32
N ALA A 807 13.00 -15.07 7.93
CA ALA A 807 13.98 -16.03 7.43
C ALA A 807 13.57 -16.65 6.08
N ASN A 808 12.28 -16.93 5.89
CA ASN A 808 11.73 -17.49 4.65
C ASN A 808 11.87 -16.55 3.45
N PHE A 809 11.71 -15.24 3.64
CA PHE A 809 11.67 -14.24 2.56
C PHE A 809 12.80 -13.19 2.63
N GLY A 810 13.85 -13.44 3.42
CA GLY A 810 15.00 -12.55 3.63
C GLY A 810 14.73 -11.44 4.66
N THR A 811 13.63 -10.68 4.48
CA THR A 811 13.14 -9.63 5.39
C THR A 811 11.61 -9.65 5.48
N LEU A 812 11.05 -8.94 6.48
CA LEU A 812 9.59 -8.73 6.57
C LEU A 812 9.06 -7.70 5.58
N ILE A 813 9.90 -6.77 5.10
CA ILE A 813 9.54 -5.82 4.05
C ILE A 813 9.07 -6.55 2.79
N ASN A 814 9.73 -7.66 2.42
CA ASN A 814 9.37 -8.46 1.26
C ASN A 814 7.97 -9.11 1.35
N THR A 815 7.40 -9.24 2.55
CA THR A 815 6.06 -9.82 2.78
C THR A 815 4.98 -8.78 3.13
N SER A 816 5.34 -7.51 3.17
CA SER A 816 4.49 -6.42 3.66
C SER A 816 3.60 -5.85 2.54
N VAL A 817 2.30 -5.65 2.81
CA VAL A 817 1.33 -5.23 1.79
C VAL A 817 1.14 -3.72 1.63
N SER A 818 1.86 -2.90 2.38
CA SER A 818 1.56 -1.45 2.47
C SER A 818 1.62 -0.68 1.12
N ILE A 819 2.47 -1.11 0.19
CA ILE A 819 2.60 -0.53 -1.16
C ILE A 819 1.43 -0.97 -2.06
N LYS A 820 0.89 -2.17 -1.78
CA LYS A 820 -0.23 -2.78 -2.50
C LYS A 820 -1.55 -2.08 -2.13
N GLU A 821 -1.69 -1.59 -0.90
CA GLU A 821 -2.74 -0.64 -0.50
C GLU A 821 -2.71 0.67 -1.30
N ALA A 822 -1.51 1.21 -1.57
CA ALA A 822 -1.38 2.42 -2.37
C ALA A 822 -1.80 2.20 -3.84
N VAL A 823 -1.63 1.00 -4.39
CA VAL A 823 -2.20 0.61 -5.70
C VAL A 823 -3.73 0.70 -5.69
N HIS A 824 -4.40 0.25 -4.61
CA HIS A 824 -5.86 0.45 -4.44
C HIS A 824 -6.26 1.92 -4.34
N GLY A 825 -5.42 2.77 -3.75
CA GLY A 825 -5.59 4.23 -3.77
C GLY A 825 -5.60 4.83 -5.18
N LEU A 826 -4.85 4.26 -6.13
CA LEU A 826 -4.84 4.70 -7.53
C LEU A 826 -6.18 4.40 -8.22
N TYR A 827 -6.68 3.17 -8.13
CA TYR A 827 -7.89 2.76 -8.85
C TYR A 827 -9.14 3.50 -8.36
N LYS A 828 -9.30 3.69 -7.03
CA LYS A 828 -10.43 4.43 -6.43
C LYS A 828 -10.61 5.83 -7.04
N ARG A 829 -9.50 6.55 -7.31
CA ARG A 829 -9.51 7.91 -7.88
C ARG A 829 -10.15 8.00 -9.26
N PHE A 830 -10.05 6.94 -10.06
CA PHE A 830 -10.55 6.95 -11.44
C PHE A 830 -11.96 6.41 -11.58
N VAL A 831 -12.53 5.75 -10.55
CA VAL A 831 -13.94 5.29 -10.56
C VAL A 831 -14.94 6.41 -10.87
N PRO A 832 -14.88 7.62 -10.26
CA PRO A 832 -15.77 8.73 -10.60
C PRO A 832 -15.72 9.16 -12.07
N HIS A 833 -14.57 8.97 -12.72
CA HIS A 833 -14.29 9.34 -14.12
C HIS A 833 -14.55 8.21 -15.14
N THR A 834 -14.99 7.02 -14.69
CA THR A 834 -15.46 5.94 -15.57
C THR A 834 -16.86 6.22 -16.12
N ASN A 835 -17.31 5.45 -17.11
CA ASN A 835 -18.71 5.46 -17.54
C ASN A 835 -19.69 4.83 -16.52
N LYS A 836 -19.18 4.28 -15.40
CA LYS A 836 -19.90 3.61 -14.31
C LYS A 836 -20.70 2.34 -14.70
N LYS A 837 -20.80 1.99 -15.99
CA LYS A 837 -21.46 0.75 -16.47
C LYS A 837 -20.56 -0.47 -16.31
N ASP A 838 -19.30 -0.35 -16.74
CA ASP A 838 -18.28 -1.38 -16.52
C ASP A 838 -16.94 -0.80 -16.05
N ILE A 839 -16.89 -0.58 -14.74
CA ILE A 839 -15.72 -0.05 -14.01
C ILE A 839 -14.52 -0.99 -14.17
N SER A 840 -14.75 -2.31 -14.12
CA SER A 840 -13.73 -3.35 -14.34
C SER A 840 -13.07 -3.23 -15.71
N MET A 841 -13.85 -3.05 -16.78
CA MET A 841 -13.38 -2.86 -18.15
C MET A 841 -12.69 -1.51 -18.35
N ASP A 842 -13.29 -0.41 -17.88
CA ASP A 842 -12.75 0.95 -18.03
C ASP A 842 -11.38 1.09 -17.35
N LEU A 843 -11.27 0.60 -16.10
CA LEU A 843 -10.01 0.64 -15.35
C LEU A 843 -8.95 -0.30 -15.95
N SER A 844 -9.33 -1.51 -16.40
CA SER A 844 -8.38 -2.44 -17.07
C SER A 844 -7.88 -1.88 -18.41
N LYS A 845 -8.74 -1.20 -19.18
CA LYS A 845 -8.33 -0.47 -20.39
C LYS A 845 -7.37 0.67 -20.05
N ARG A 846 -7.63 1.43 -18.98
CA ARG A 846 -6.76 2.51 -18.50
C ARG A 846 -5.38 1.96 -18.12
N ASP A 847 -5.30 0.98 -17.21
CA ASP A 847 -4.02 0.42 -16.75
C ASP A 847 -3.20 -0.19 -17.90
N ASN A 848 -3.81 -0.99 -18.79
CA ASN A 848 -3.11 -1.52 -19.98
C ASN A 848 -2.57 -0.39 -20.88
N THR A 849 -3.25 0.76 -20.99
CA THR A 849 -2.70 1.91 -21.72
C THR A 849 -1.44 2.43 -21.04
N LEU A 850 -1.51 2.62 -19.72
CA LEU A 850 -0.44 3.21 -18.93
C LEU A 850 0.76 2.28 -18.79
N GLN A 851 0.56 0.98 -18.52
CA GLN A 851 1.60 -0.04 -18.51
C GLN A 851 2.20 -0.28 -19.91
N THR A 852 1.49 0.05 -21.00
CA THR A 852 2.06 0.00 -22.37
C THR A 852 2.88 1.26 -22.69
N LEU A 853 2.41 2.44 -22.31
CA LEU A 853 3.22 3.67 -22.40
C LEU A 853 4.47 3.54 -21.54
N ARG A 854 4.34 3.02 -20.31
CA ARG A 854 5.47 2.64 -19.45
C ARG A 854 6.42 1.69 -20.16
N TYR A 855 5.92 0.59 -20.72
CA TYR A 855 6.77 -0.41 -21.37
C TYR A 855 7.65 0.22 -22.45
N LEU A 856 7.12 1.17 -23.23
CA LEU A 856 7.86 1.93 -24.24
C LEU A 856 8.83 2.96 -23.63
N LEU A 857 8.46 3.65 -22.54
CA LEU A 857 9.32 4.60 -21.81
C LEU A 857 10.50 3.89 -21.13
N ASP A 858 10.27 2.70 -20.58
CA ASP A 858 11.31 1.81 -20.05
C ASP A 858 12.11 1.12 -21.19
N GLY A 859 12.03 1.59 -22.45
CA GLY A 859 12.83 1.10 -23.59
C GLY A 859 12.36 -0.21 -24.23
N GLY A 860 11.17 -0.69 -23.90
CA GLY A 860 10.60 -1.95 -24.41
C GLY A 860 10.27 -1.92 -25.89
N LEU A 861 10.51 -3.04 -26.57
CA LEU A 861 10.42 -3.16 -28.02
C LEU A 861 9.00 -3.46 -28.52
N ASP A 862 8.56 -2.77 -29.57
CA ASP A 862 7.34 -3.10 -30.33
C ASP A 862 7.73 -3.92 -31.56
N MET A 863 7.46 -5.23 -31.56
CA MET A 863 7.85 -6.15 -32.64
C MET A 863 7.24 -5.82 -34.01
N ARG A 864 6.31 -4.86 -34.09
CA ARG A 864 5.75 -4.35 -35.36
C ARG A 864 6.71 -3.39 -36.07
N TYR A 865 7.75 -2.88 -35.39
CA TYR A 865 8.62 -1.82 -35.92
C TYR A 865 10.10 -2.01 -35.52
N ASN A 866 11.02 -1.85 -36.48
CA ASN A 866 12.46 -1.95 -36.23
C ASN A 866 13.01 -0.67 -35.56
N LYS A 867 12.92 -0.64 -34.22
CA LYS A 867 13.23 0.48 -33.31
C LYS A 867 12.29 1.70 -33.45
N ILE A 868 11.64 2.06 -32.33
CA ILE A 868 10.96 3.35 -32.15
C ILE A 868 11.49 3.99 -30.86
N ASP A 869 12.42 4.92 -31.02
CA ASP A 869 13.05 5.67 -29.92
C ASP A 869 12.31 7.01 -29.65
N LEU A 870 10.99 7.00 -29.86
CA LEU A 870 10.16 8.21 -29.86
C LEU A 870 9.73 8.62 -28.44
N PHE A 871 9.38 7.65 -27.60
CA PHE A 871 8.94 7.91 -26.23
C PHE A 871 10.11 8.28 -25.30
N ALA A 872 11.31 7.73 -25.54
CA ALA A 872 12.51 8.07 -24.77
C ALA A 872 12.87 9.57 -24.88
N LYS A 873 12.56 10.22 -26.01
CA LYS A 873 12.76 11.66 -26.18
C LYS A 873 11.88 12.51 -25.26
N ILE A 874 10.66 12.05 -24.96
CA ILE A 874 9.73 12.76 -24.06
C ILE A 874 10.28 12.79 -22.63
N THR A 875 10.98 11.73 -22.19
CA THR A 875 11.67 11.72 -20.88
C THR A 875 12.86 12.67 -20.78
N TYR A 876 13.40 13.17 -21.90
CA TYR A 876 14.49 14.17 -21.91
C TYR A 876 14.00 15.58 -22.27
N ASP A 877 12.70 15.79 -22.48
CA ASP A 877 12.13 17.09 -22.82
C ASP A 877 11.73 17.86 -21.55
N GLU A 878 12.40 18.97 -21.27
CA GLU A 878 12.17 19.79 -20.05
C GLU A 878 10.75 20.35 -19.91
N ARG A 879 9.94 20.38 -20.99
CA ARG A 879 8.57 20.89 -21.00
C ARG A 879 7.53 19.76 -20.91
N LEU A 880 7.85 18.58 -21.46
CA LEU A 880 6.93 17.44 -21.56
C LEU A 880 7.23 16.31 -20.56
N HIS A 881 8.43 16.22 -19.99
CA HIS A 881 8.79 15.24 -18.94
C HIS A 881 7.75 15.24 -17.81
N ASN A 882 7.33 16.43 -17.39
CA ASN A 882 6.44 16.63 -16.25
C ASN A 882 4.98 16.22 -16.55
N LEU A 883 4.64 15.87 -17.80
CA LEU A 883 3.38 15.19 -18.14
C LEU A 883 3.39 13.71 -17.70
N LEU A 884 4.58 13.17 -17.45
CA LEU A 884 4.83 11.84 -16.88
C LEU A 884 4.92 11.91 -15.35
N ASP A 885 5.24 13.07 -14.76
CA ASP A 885 5.19 13.28 -13.30
C ASP A 885 3.77 13.01 -12.76
N ASN A 886 3.70 12.66 -11.47
CA ASN A 886 2.46 12.27 -10.77
C ASN A 886 1.77 10.99 -11.30
N TRP A 887 2.22 10.42 -12.42
CA TRP A 887 1.87 9.05 -12.79
C TRP A 887 2.62 8.10 -11.85
N TYR A 888 2.04 6.95 -11.51
CA TYR A 888 2.67 5.91 -10.69
C TYR A 888 3.79 5.13 -11.43
N ILE A 889 4.35 5.74 -12.48
CA ILE A 889 5.10 5.14 -13.59
C ILE A 889 6.45 5.84 -13.81
N SER A 890 6.49 7.16 -13.65
CA SER A 890 7.73 7.92 -13.50
C SER A 890 8.41 7.61 -12.17
N ASP A 891 9.72 7.87 -12.11
CA ASP A 891 10.44 7.98 -10.84
C ASP A 891 10.37 9.45 -10.40
N ILE A 892 9.95 9.70 -9.16
CA ILE A 892 9.34 10.98 -8.77
C ILE A 892 10.32 12.16 -8.83
N VAL A 893 10.05 13.10 -9.74
CA VAL A 893 10.61 14.45 -9.74
C VAL A 893 9.58 15.41 -9.12
N GLU A 894 9.85 15.97 -7.94
CA GLU A 894 8.91 16.90 -7.29
C GLU A 894 8.93 18.31 -7.94
N ASP A 895 8.05 18.54 -8.93
CA ASP A 895 7.82 19.82 -9.64
C ASP A 895 7.45 20.96 -8.63
N ASN A 896 8.27 21.98 -8.40
CA ASN A 896 8.48 23.20 -9.20
C ASN A 896 7.25 24.15 -9.27
N THR A 897 6.95 24.84 -8.16
CA THR A 897 5.97 25.95 -8.10
C THR A 897 6.39 27.09 -7.14
N ALA A 898 7.70 27.31 -6.97
CA ALA A 898 8.25 28.46 -6.25
C ALA A 898 9.62 28.83 -6.83
N GLU A 899 10.03 30.10 -6.71
CA GLU A 899 11.32 30.61 -7.19
C GLU A 899 12.48 29.74 -6.68
N SER A 900 13.14 29.05 -7.61
CA SER A 900 14.23 28.12 -7.35
C SER A 900 15.47 28.54 -8.13
N CYS A 901 16.58 28.77 -7.43
CA CYS A 901 17.88 28.90 -8.10
C CYS A 901 18.41 27.50 -8.41
N SER A 902 18.64 27.24 -9.70
CA SER A 902 19.24 26.02 -10.27
C SER A 902 20.75 26.12 -10.46
N ASP A 903 21.26 27.35 -10.55
CA ASP A 903 22.62 27.64 -11.01
C ASP A 903 23.59 27.56 -9.82
N ILE A 904 23.65 26.38 -9.21
CA ILE A 904 24.41 26.07 -8.00
C ILE A 904 25.49 25.05 -8.35
N PHE A 905 26.73 25.40 -8.02
CA PHE A 905 27.89 24.56 -8.28
C PHE A 905 27.98 23.43 -7.26
N SER A 906 28.33 22.24 -7.75
CA SER A 906 28.76 21.12 -6.91
C SER A 906 30.27 20.94 -7.03
N ILE A 907 30.94 20.79 -5.88
CA ILE A 907 32.34 20.40 -5.85
C ILE A 907 32.56 18.89 -6.09
N HIS A 908 31.57 18.05 -5.79
CA HIS A 908 31.69 16.60 -5.93
C HIS A 908 30.87 16.11 -7.13
N PRO A 909 31.45 15.33 -8.07
CA PRO A 909 30.78 14.96 -9.32
C PRO A 909 29.53 14.10 -9.12
N ASP A 910 29.43 13.39 -7.99
CA ASP A 910 28.26 12.59 -7.63
C ASP A 910 27.09 13.41 -7.04
N PHE A 911 27.29 14.69 -6.74
CA PHE A 911 26.26 15.61 -6.25
C PHE A 911 25.77 16.51 -7.40
N GLN A 912 24.50 16.38 -7.78
CA GLN A 912 23.91 16.95 -8.99
C GLN A 912 22.53 17.58 -8.70
N ASP A 913 21.90 18.22 -9.69
CA ASP A 913 20.54 18.80 -9.63
C ASP A 913 20.25 19.70 -8.41
N ILE A 914 21.24 20.50 -7.99
CA ILE A 914 21.15 21.27 -6.76
C ILE A 914 20.19 22.46 -6.92
N GLN A 915 19.14 22.49 -6.09
CA GLN A 915 18.10 23.53 -6.09
C GLN A 915 17.83 24.04 -4.68
N VAL A 916 17.84 25.35 -4.47
CA VAL A 916 17.36 25.98 -3.21
C VAL A 916 15.98 26.59 -3.37
N ARG A 917 15.20 26.64 -2.28
CA ARG A 917 13.85 27.23 -2.25
C ARG A 917 13.61 28.03 -0.96
N GLY A 918 12.81 29.09 -1.07
CA GLY A 918 12.35 29.91 0.06
C GLY A 918 13.46 30.79 0.68
N LEU A 919 13.97 31.74 -0.12
CA LEU A 919 14.93 32.77 0.28
C LEU A 919 14.46 33.54 1.51
N TRP A 920 15.38 33.86 2.42
CA TRP A 920 15.10 34.55 3.68
C TRP A 920 15.11 36.07 3.49
N LYS A 921 14.09 36.74 4.05
CA LYS A 921 14.09 38.21 4.17
C LYS A 921 14.99 38.65 5.34
N LEU A 922 15.58 39.84 5.24
CA LEU A 922 16.51 40.40 6.24
C LEU A 922 16.02 40.33 7.69
N ASN A 923 14.71 40.47 7.96
CA ASN A 923 14.16 40.32 9.31
C ASN A 923 14.40 38.92 9.88
N LYS A 924 14.14 37.86 9.10
CA LYS A 924 14.35 36.46 9.51
C LYS A 924 15.83 36.14 9.72
N ILE A 925 16.72 36.74 8.92
CA ILE A 925 18.17 36.62 9.08
C ILE A 925 18.61 37.24 10.43
N ARG A 926 18.08 38.43 10.78
CA ARG A 926 18.32 39.10 12.07
C ARG A 926 17.72 38.35 13.26
N GLU A 927 16.51 37.80 13.13
CA GLU A 927 15.85 37.00 14.18
C GLU A 927 16.65 35.75 14.59
N GLN A 928 17.54 35.25 13.72
CA GLN A 928 18.39 34.08 13.94
C GLN A 928 19.86 34.45 14.27
N ASN A 929 20.16 35.74 14.47
CA ASN A 929 21.50 36.28 14.69
C ASN A 929 22.52 35.89 13.59
N LEU A 930 22.10 35.84 12.33
CA LEU A 930 22.97 35.47 11.20
C LEU A 930 23.49 36.72 10.43
N PRO A 931 24.71 36.68 9.87
CA PRO A 931 25.27 37.77 9.09
C PRO A 931 24.79 37.76 7.63
N SER A 932 24.13 38.82 7.17
CA SER A 932 23.86 39.02 5.72
C SER A 932 25.08 39.50 4.93
N VAL A 933 26.14 39.94 5.63
CA VAL A 933 27.44 40.30 5.04
C VAL A 933 28.55 39.76 5.94
N LEU A 934 29.56 39.11 5.36
CA LEU A 934 30.68 38.47 6.06
C LEU A 934 31.68 39.50 6.63
N SER A 935 31.35 40.06 7.80
CA SER A 935 32.32 40.66 8.71
C SER A 935 33.14 39.59 9.43
N ALA A 936 34.36 39.95 9.83
CA ALA A 936 35.19 39.14 10.73
C ALA A 936 34.46 38.93 12.09
N GLU A 937 34.73 37.88 12.87
CA GLU A 937 35.94 37.03 12.83
C GLU A 937 35.68 35.53 12.54
N ASN A 938 34.49 34.97 12.83
CA ASN A 938 34.32 33.51 12.88
C ASN A 938 33.83 32.91 11.54
N PHE A 939 32.65 33.31 11.04
CA PHE A 939 32.08 32.78 9.78
C PHE A 939 33.01 32.93 8.57
N LEU A 940 33.72 34.05 8.47
CA LEU A 940 34.68 34.29 7.39
C LEU A 940 35.87 33.33 7.46
N THR A 941 36.35 33.03 8.66
CA THR A 941 37.48 32.11 8.89
C THR A 941 37.09 30.68 8.56
N ASP A 942 35.91 30.24 8.99
CA ASP A 942 35.35 28.93 8.64
C ASP A 942 35.15 28.77 7.12
N LEU A 943 34.59 29.79 6.47
CA LEU A 943 34.38 29.78 5.03
C LEU A 943 35.73 29.76 4.26
N THR A 944 36.72 30.53 4.72
CA THR A 944 38.08 30.57 4.14
C THR A 944 38.77 29.21 4.29
N ARG A 945 38.67 28.57 5.46
CA ARG A 945 39.15 27.20 5.71
C ARG A 945 38.52 26.21 4.72
N ILE A 946 37.20 26.23 4.56
CA ILE A 946 36.52 25.33 3.60
C ILE A 946 36.96 25.59 2.16
N TYR A 947 37.16 26.86 1.76
CA TYR A 947 37.64 27.17 0.40
C TYR A 947 39.08 26.67 0.17
N ILE A 948 39.96 26.75 1.16
CA ILE A 948 41.33 26.23 1.09
C ILE A 948 41.32 24.70 1.11
N ASP A 949 40.78 24.10 2.17
CA ASP A 949 40.93 22.66 2.46
C ASP A 949 40.14 21.78 1.49
N ILE A 950 38.94 22.23 1.08
CA ILE A 950 38.00 21.43 0.28
C ILE A 950 37.95 21.93 -1.16
N TYR A 951 37.75 23.24 -1.39
CA TYR A 951 37.67 23.80 -2.75
C TYR A 951 39.04 24.08 -3.40
N GLN A 952 40.15 23.84 -2.70
CA GLN A 952 41.53 24.05 -3.18
C GLN A 952 41.77 25.48 -3.70
N ASN A 953 41.02 26.45 -3.18
CA ASN A 953 41.08 27.86 -3.54
C ASN A 953 41.66 28.67 -2.37
N SER A 954 42.94 29.05 -2.50
CA SER A 954 43.65 29.94 -1.58
C SER A 954 43.45 31.44 -1.88
N GLY A 955 42.49 31.79 -2.75
CA GLY A 955 42.09 33.17 -3.00
C GLY A 955 41.49 33.86 -1.78
N ALA A 956 41.73 35.17 -1.65
CA ALA A 956 41.14 35.98 -0.60
C ALA A 956 39.69 36.35 -0.98
N ILE A 957 38.72 35.73 -0.30
CA ILE A 957 37.28 35.86 -0.56
C ILE A 957 36.86 37.34 -0.74
N ILE A 958 36.53 37.74 -1.97
CA ILE A 958 36.18 39.12 -2.34
C ILE A 958 34.68 39.36 -2.10
N GLN A 959 33.84 38.42 -2.51
CA GLN A 959 32.40 38.50 -2.26
C GLN A 959 32.10 38.33 -0.79
N ARG A 960 31.26 39.21 -0.22
CA ARG A 960 30.87 39.15 1.20
C ARG A 960 29.37 38.99 1.41
N HIS A 961 28.58 38.97 0.34
CA HIS A 961 27.14 38.70 0.43
C HIS A 961 26.88 37.20 0.67
N VAL A 962 25.84 36.90 1.44
CA VAL A 962 25.43 35.54 1.77
C VAL A 962 23.91 35.43 1.73
N ASP A 963 23.42 34.45 0.98
CA ASP A 963 21.98 34.20 0.80
C ASP A 963 21.54 32.96 1.58
N TYR A 964 20.46 33.10 2.34
CA TYR A 964 19.93 32.03 3.21
C TYR A 964 18.59 31.51 2.70
N TYR A 965 18.44 30.18 2.67
CA TYR A 965 17.26 29.50 2.09
C TYR A 965 16.57 28.60 3.10
N SER A 966 15.29 28.27 2.89
CA SER A 966 14.51 27.46 3.84
C SER A 966 14.62 25.96 3.60
N SER A 967 15.03 25.56 2.38
CA SER A 967 15.29 24.17 2.00
C SER A 967 16.25 24.08 0.81
N ILE A 968 17.01 22.99 0.73
CA ILE A 968 17.82 22.59 -0.44
C ILE A 968 17.47 21.18 -0.88
N ARG A 969 17.46 20.95 -2.20
CA ARG A 969 17.28 19.66 -2.87
C ARG A 969 18.50 19.39 -3.75
N PHE A 970 18.89 18.13 -3.87
CA PHE A 970 20.00 17.68 -4.71
C PHE A 970 19.89 16.18 -4.96
N THR A 971 20.55 15.69 -6.00
CA THR A 971 20.69 14.28 -6.33
C THR A 971 22.08 13.82 -5.89
N VAL A 972 22.18 12.71 -5.16
CA VAL A 972 23.47 12.05 -4.86
C VAL A 972 23.55 10.69 -5.55
N LYS A 973 24.64 10.46 -6.26
CA LYS A 973 24.96 9.18 -6.90
C LYS A 973 25.81 8.32 -5.98
N ASN A 974 25.27 7.19 -5.54
CA ASN A 974 25.98 6.18 -4.75
C ASN A 974 26.09 4.91 -5.61
N GLY A 975 27.23 4.73 -6.28
CA GLY A 975 27.43 3.69 -7.30
C GLY A 975 26.52 3.93 -8.52
N ASP A 976 25.74 2.93 -8.91
CA ASP A 976 24.75 3.04 -10.00
C ASP A 976 23.39 3.62 -9.54
N VAL A 977 23.26 4.01 -8.27
CA VAL A 977 21.98 4.45 -7.67
C VAL A 977 21.98 5.95 -7.39
N TYR A 978 21.11 6.68 -8.08
CA TYR A 978 20.84 8.09 -7.83
C TYR A 978 19.76 8.26 -6.75
N SER A 979 19.98 9.18 -5.81
CA SER A 979 19.14 9.42 -4.64
C SER A 979 18.75 10.89 -4.52
N ASN A 980 17.47 11.20 -4.72
CA ASN A 980 16.91 12.54 -4.51
C ASN A 980 16.82 12.86 -3.01
N ILE A 981 17.63 13.79 -2.54
CA ILE A 981 17.65 14.29 -1.15
C ILE A 981 16.97 15.67 -1.11
N THR A 982 16.32 15.98 0.01
CA THR A 982 15.80 17.32 0.30
C THR A 982 15.93 17.57 1.79
N LEU A 983 16.59 18.67 2.15
CA LEU A 983 16.89 19.08 3.51
C LEU A 983 16.12 20.36 3.85
N ARG A 984 15.74 20.50 5.12
CA ARG A 984 15.02 21.66 5.66
C ARG A 984 15.72 22.18 6.90
N ILE A 985 15.60 23.47 7.18
CA ILE A 985 16.06 24.04 8.45
C ILE A 985 15.19 23.51 9.59
N GLY A 986 15.83 23.21 10.72
CA GLY A 986 15.24 22.49 11.85
C GLY A 986 15.16 20.96 11.66
N GLU A 987 15.79 20.40 10.62
CA GLU A 987 15.89 18.96 10.41
C GLU A 987 17.22 18.40 10.91
N ALA A 988 17.19 17.22 11.51
CA ALA A 988 18.39 16.51 11.95
C ALA A 988 18.98 15.64 10.83
N ILE A 989 20.30 15.62 10.72
CA ILE A 989 21.09 14.82 9.75
C ILE A 989 21.97 13.79 10.45
N ASP A 990 22.29 12.69 9.75
CA ASP A 990 23.27 11.68 10.18
C ASP A 990 24.50 11.68 9.25
N VAL A 991 25.64 12.15 9.77
CA VAL A 991 26.91 12.35 9.05
C VAL A 991 27.87 11.19 9.37
N GLU A 992 28.60 10.70 8.38
CA GLU A 992 29.58 9.62 8.58
C GLU A 992 30.81 10.09 9.37
N ASN A 993 31.28 9.27 10.31
CA ASN A 993 32.48 9.58 11.08
C ASN A 993 33.73 9.22 10.25
N VAL A 994 34.69 10.14 10.14
CA VAL A 994 35.94 9.93 9.41
C VAL A 994 36.77 8.78 10.01
N ASP A 995 36.74 8.63 11.34
CA ASP A 995 37.51 7.61 12.07
C ASP A 995 36.77 6.27 12.26
N ASP A 996 35.46 6.20 12.00
CA ASP A 996 34.66 4.96 12.06
C ASP A 996 33.56 4.99 10.98
N PRO A 997 33.76 4.32 9.83
CA PRO A 997 32.75 4.26 8.75
C PRO A 997 31.41 3.61 9.15
N ASN A 998 31.33 2.90 10.27
CA ASN A 998 30.07 2.37 10.81
C ASN A 998 29.42 3.33 11.82
N GLY A 999 30.20 4.25 12.37
CA GLY A 999 29.78 5.29 13.30
C GLY A 999 29.23 6.50 12.53
N ARG A 1000 28.13 7.06 13.03
CA ARG A 1000 27.58 8.31 12.52
C ARG A 1000 27.32 9.29 13.66
N SER A 1001 27.79 10.51 13.46
CA SER A 1001 27.47 11.67 14.28
C SER A 1001 26.16 12.31 13.77
N TYR A 1002 25.51 13.08 14.62
CA TYR A 1002 24.24 13.72 14.28
C TYR A 1002 24.35 15.23 14.44
N ALA A 1003 23.68 15.99 13.58
CA ALA A 1003 23.63 17.44 13.69
C ALA A 1003 22.25 18.00 13.33
N LEU A 1004 21.93 19.19 13.81
CA LEU A 1004 20.71 19.92 13.49
C LEU A 1004 20.99 21.00 12.45
N ILE A 1005 20.24 21.06 11.35
CA ILE A 1005 20.41 22.12 10.34
C ILE A 1005 19.84 23.45 10.86
N ARG A 1006 20.73 24.36 11.28
CA ARG A 1006 20.41 25.71 11.72
C ARG A 1006 20.19 26.68 10.55
N ALA A 1007 21.00 26.58 9.50
CA ALA A 1007 20.80 27.36 8.28
C ALA A 1007 21.28 26.63 7.01
N ILE A 1008 20.75 27.05 5.86
CA ILE A 1008 21.16 26.61 4.53
C ILE A 1008 21.61 27.88 3.80
N MET A 1009 22.84 27.86 3.29
CA MET A 1009 23.60 29.06 2.93
C MET A 1009 24.20 28.91 1.52
N ILE A 1010 24.00 29.91 0.66
CA ILE A 1010 24.68 30.03 -0.63
C ILE A 1010 25.66 31.19 -0.57
N HIS A 1011 26.87 30.98 -1.07
CA HIS A 1011 27.90 32.00 -1.23
C HIS A 1011 28.51 31.92 -2.63
N GLN A 1012 28.59 33.06 -3.32
CA GLN A 1012 29.24 33.16 -4.63
C GLN A 1012 30.75 33.33 -4.49
N ASP A 1013 31.56 32.42 -5.05
CA ASP A 1013 33.02 32.57 -5.05
C ASP A 1013 33.53 33.58 -6.09
N ASP A 1014 34.84 33.83 -6.07
CA ASP A 1014 35.51 34.80 -6.94
C ASP A 1014 35.48 34.39 -8.44
N PHE A 1015 35.18 33.12 -8.74
CA PHE A 1015 34.90 32.61 -10.08
C PHE A 1015 33.42 32.73 -10.49
N ARG A 1016 32.60 33.41 -9.66
CA ARG A 1016 31.15 33.58 -9.77
C ARG A 1016 30.33 32.28 -9.66
N ARG A 1017 30.88 31.22 -9.06
CA ARG A 1017 30.15 29.97 -8.81
C ARG A 1017 29.39 30.08 -7.49
N ASN A 1018 28.11 29.73 -7.51
CA ASN A 1018 27.27 29.75 -6.31
C ASN A 1018 27.44 28.43 -5.55
N ASN A 1019 28.15 28.46 -4.42
CA ASN A 1019 28.54 27.26 -3.67
C ASN A 1019 27.59 27.03 -2.46
N PRO A 1020 27.11 25.79 -2.23
CA PRO A 1020 26.15 25.48 -1.17
C PRO A 1020 26.81 24.97 0.12
N PHE A 1021 26.37 25.53 1.25
CA PHE A 1021 26.84 25.21 2.60
C PHE A 1021 25.66 24.96 3.54
N LEU A 1022 25.91 24.12 4.55
CA LEU A 1022 25.03 23.89 5.69
C LEU A 1022 25.68 24.50 6.93
N LEU A 1023 24.91 25.27 7.69
CA LEU A 1023 25.22 25.64 9.06
C LEU A 1023 24.48 24.66 9.97
N ILE A 1024 25.23 23.92 10.79
CA ILE A 1024 24.74 22.85 11.63
C ILE A 1024 25.24 23.01 13.06
N ASP A 1025 24.47 22.53 14.03
CA ASP A 1025 24.88 22.43 15.43
C ASP A 1025 24.94 20.94 15.80
N TRP A 1026 26.05 20.45 16.35
CA TRP A 1026 26.28 19.02 16.58
C TRP A 1026 25.54 18.47 17.81
N PHE A 1027 25.03 17.23 17.73
CA PHE A 1027 24.51 16.50 18.89
C PHE A 1027 25.61 15.64 19.52
N TYR A 1028 25.83 15.78 20.83
CA TYR A 1028 26.80 14.98 21.59
C TYR A 1028 26.09 14.08 22.61
N GLU A 1029 26.51 12.82 22.76
CA GLU A 1029 25.88 11.89 23.72
C GLU A 1029 26.30 12.19 25.16
N LYS A 1030 25.34 12.43 26.06
CA LYS A 1030 25.61 12.74 27.49
C LYS A 1030 25.92 11.50 28.35
N GLY A 1031 26.35 10.39 27.73
CA GLY A 1031 26.65 9.11 28.39
C GLY A 1031 25.52 8.52 29.26
N SER A 1032 24.28 8.99 29.08
CA SER A 1032 23.15 8.70 29.96
C SER A 1032 21.87 8.46 29.17
N ALA A 1033 20.98 7.64 29.71
CA ALA A 1033 19.72 7.26 29.09
C ALA A 1033 18.53 7.68 29.96
N ASP A 1034 17.43 8.03 29.31
CA ASP A 1034 16.17 8.38 29.94
C ASP A 1034 15.58 7.20 30.72
N SER A 1035 15.20 7.42 31.98
CA SER A 1035 14.83 6.36 32.92
C SER A 1035 13.46 5.72 32.64
N VAL A 1036 12.60 6.37 31.84
CA VAL A 1036 11.25 5.89 31.52
C VAL A 1036 11.25 5.18 30.15
N THR A 1037 11.86 5.81 29.16
CA THR A 1037 11.86 5.35 27.77
C THR A 1037 13.06 4.46 27.41
N GLY A 1038 14.18 4.59 28.12
CA GLY A 1038 15.42 3.88 27.79
C GLY A 1038 15.92 4.25 26.40
N PHE A 1039 16.02 5.55 26.14
CA PHE A 1039 16.67 6.15 24.97
C PHE A 1039 17.86 7.02 25.43
N PRO A 1040 18.96 7.09 24.66
CA PRO A 1040 20.07 7.98 25.00
C PRO A 1040 19.67 9.45 25.01
N ILE A 1041 20.31 10.21 25.88
CA ILE A 1041 20.15 11.66 26.02
C ILE A 1041 21.35 12.33 25.34
N TYR A 1042 21.06 13.25 24.43
CA TYR A 1042 22.04 14.06 23.74
C TYR A 1042 21.97 15.50 24.27
N GLY A 1043 23.11 16.18 24.29
CA GLY A 1043 23.14 17.64 24.23
C GLY A 1043 23.14 18.10 22.77
N LEU A 1044 22.79 19.35 22.55
CA LEU A 1044 23.10 20.08 21.32
C LEU A 1044 24.26 21.03 21.63
N GLN A 1045 25.11 21.31 20.64
CA GLN A 1045 26.20 22.27 20.74
C GLN A 1045 25.66 23.71 20.90
N GLU A 1046 26.22 24.47 21.85
CA GLU A 1046 25.91 25.89 22.04
C GLU A 1046 26.34 26.70 20.81
N SER A 1047 25.63 27.78 20.47
CA SER A 1047 25.85 28.54 19.22
C SER A 1047 27.17 29.33 19.16
N ASP A 1048 27.91 29.37 20.26
CA ASP A 1048 29.21 29.99 20.49
C ASP A 1048 30.28 28.99 20.97
N ASP A 1049 29.96 27.69 21.05
CA ASP A 1049 30.96 26.63 21.30
C ASP A 1049 31.73 26.30 20.01
N HIS A 1050 32.97 26.79 19.90
CA HIS A 1050 33.84 26.53 18.76
C HIS A 1050 34.70 25.25 18.88
N SER A 1051 34.35 24.32 19.78
CA SER A 1051 34.99 23.01 19.90
C SER A 1051 34.81 22.14 18.64
N TRP A 1052 33.70 22.32 17.93
CA TRP A 1052 33.46 21.77 16.60
C TRP A 1052 33.01 22.87 15.64
N PHE A 1053 33.38 22.75 14.37
CA PHE A 1053 32.93 23.69 13.35
C PHE A 1053 31.42 23.55 13.10
N HIS A 1054 30.73 24.68 12.93
CA HIS A 1054 29.30 24.67 12.56
C HIS A 1054 29.08 24.72 11.04
N LEU A 1055 30.05 25.21 10.26
CA LEU A 1055 29.91 25.40 8.82
C LEU A 1055 30.57 24.27 8.02
N TYR A 1056 29.82 23.70 7.07
CA TYR A 1056 30.30 22.67 6.15
C TYR A 1056 29.72 22.85 4.73
N PRO A 1057 30.40 22.37 3.68
CA PRO A 1057 29.81 22.28 2.34
C PRO A 1057 28.72 21.20 2.30
N LEU A 1058 27.79 21.30 1.34
CA LEU A 1058 26.64 20.37 1.18
C LEU A 1058 27.03 18.88 1.13
N ILE A 1059 28.24 18.58 0.64
CA ILE A 1059 28.75 17.21 0.45
C ILE A 1059 28.88 16.38 1.75
N ILE A 1060 28.73 17.01 2.93
CA ILE A 1060 28.62 16.33 4.22
C ILE A 1060 27.38 15.43 4.35
N VAL A 1061 26.38 15.57 3.47
CA VAL A 1061 25.17 14.75 3.44
C VAL A 1061 25.17 13.82 2.21
N ASP A 1062 25.83 12.67 2.36
CA ASP A 1062 25.93 11.58 1.38
C ASP A 1062 24.61 10.86 1.07
N ARG A 1063 23.65 10.92 2.01
CA ARG A 1063 22.41 10.14 1.96
C ARG A 1063 21.23 10.86 2.58
N LYS A 1064 20.02 10.42 2.21
CA LYS A 1064 18.75 10.91 2.75
C LYS A 1064 18.72 10.69 4.28
N PRO A 1065 18.59 11.75 5.11
CA PRO A 1065 18.70 11.63 6.56
C PRO A 1065 17.68 10.67 7.17
N LYS A 1066 18.10 9.85 8.13
CA LYS A 1066 17.27 8.79 8.73
C LYS A 1066 16.88 9.05 10.18
N VAL A 1067 17.35 10.16 10.75
CA VAL A 1067 17.13 10.53 12.16
C VAL A 1067 16.00 11.54 12.36
N HIS A 1068 15.50 11.60 13.59
CA HIS A 1068 14.68 12.68 14.14
C HIS A 1068 15.00 12.80 15.63
N PHE A 1069 15.08 14.02 16.14
CA PHE A 1069 15.35 14.32 17.55
C PHE A 1069 14.14 15.01 18.16
N VAL A 1070 13.86 14.71 19.42
CA VAL A 1070 12.72 15.23 20.18
C VAL A 1070 13.25 15.88 21.45
N HIS A 1071 12.81 17.10 21.77
CA HIS A 1071 13.29 17.83 22.95
C HIS A 1071 12.90 17.10 24.24
N LYS A 1072 13.80 17.04 25.21
CA LYS A 1072 13.54 16.45 26.52
C LYS A 1072 13.03 17.55 27.45
N CYS A 1073 11.78 17.95 27.26
CA CYS A 1073 11.12 18.95 28.10
C CYS A 1073 11.14 18.50 29.57
N THR A 1074 11.98 19.14 30.38
CA THR A 1074 11.97 18.99 31.85
C THR A 1074 11.07 20.05 32.47
N ALA A 1075 10.77 19.92 33.78
CA ALA A 1075 9.98 20.89 34.55
C ALA A 1075 10.59 22.31 34.67
N ARG A 1076 11.66 22.61 33.94
CA ARG A 1076 12.25 23.94 33.76
C ARG A 1076 11.77 24.67 32.49
N CYS A 1077 11.05 23.99 31.60
CA CYS A 1077 10.56 24.61 30.35
C CYS A 1077 9.34 25.51 30.62
N SER A 1078 9.33 26.71 30.05
CA SER A 1078 8.21 27.66 30.17
C SER A 1078 7.03 27.30 29.26
N ASN A 1079 5.80 27.52 29.74
CA ASN A 1079 4.59 27.15 29.01
C ASN A 1079 4.53 27.79 27.61
N GLY A 1080 4.55 26.97 26.56
CA GLY A 1080 4.46 27.40 25.16
C GLY A 1080 5.75 27.93 24.54
N SER A 1081 6.86 27.95 25.29
CA SER A 1081 8.20 28.30 24.78
C SER A 1081 9.20 27.25 25.25
N HIS A 1082 9.61 26.37 24.32
CA HIS A 1082 10.67 25.40 24.56
C HIS A 1082 11.99 26.18 24.69
N ASP A 1083 12.32 26.53 25.93
CA ASP A 1083 13.27 27.59 26.23
C ASP A 1083 14.73 27.20 25.94
N LYS A 1084 15.53 28.20 25.57
CA LYS A 1084 16.93 28.07 25.14
C LYS A 1084 17.85 27.47 26.22
N ASN A 1085 17.39 27.46 27.48
CA ASN A 1085 18.12 26.96 28.64
C ASN A 1085 18.01 25.43 28.87
N ASN A 1086 17.42 24.68 27.93
CA ASN A 1086 17.36 23.22 27.98
C ASN A 1086 17.80 22.64 26.64
N GLU A 1087 19.03 22.14 26.58
CA GLU A 1087 19.62 21.55 25.37
C GLU A 1087 19.54 20.01 25.34
N GLU A 1088 18.73 19.41 26.20
CA GLU A 1088 18.60 17.96 26.23
C GLU A 1088 17.64 17.47 25.14
N TRP A 1089 18.13 16.57 24.29
CA TRP A 1089 17.37 15.93 23.22
C TRP A 1089 17.39 14.41 23.38
N GLN A 1090 16.40 13.75 22.78
CA GLN A 1090 16.32 12.30 22.70
C GLN A 1090 16.17 11.85 21.24
N THR A 1091 16.87 10.79 20.88
CA THR A 1091 16.53 9.98 19.71
C THR A 1091 16.61 8.48 20.04
N GLY A 1092 16.00 7.66 19.20
CA GLY A 1092 15.98 6.20 19.36
C GLY A 1092 14.87 5.56 18.55
N ASN A 1093 13.71 6.22 18.47
CA ASN A 1093 12.70 6.00 17.43
C ASN A 1093 13.03 6.86 16.19
N THR A 1094 14.22 6.68 15.61
CA THR A 1094 14.54 7.19 14.26
C THR A 1094 13.39 6.78 13.30
N PRO A 1095 12.82 7.69 12.49
CA PRO A 1095 11.64 7.41 11.68
C PRO A 1095 11.70 6.11 10.89
N ILE A 1096 10.56 5.46 10.64
CA ILE A 1096 10.45 4.35 9.67
C ILE A 1096 10.45 4.96 8.24
N ARG A 1097 11.45 5.81 7.97
CA ARG A 1097 11.48 6.77 6.87
C ARG A 1097 11.44 6.06 5.52
N ASP A 1098 12.36 5.12 5.34
CA ASP A 1098 12.60 4.41 4.08
C ASP A 1098 11.41 3.54 3.63
N TYR A 1099 10.54 3.10 4.56
CA TYR A 1099 9.40 2.25 4.22
C TYR A 1099 8.04 2.93 4.34
N ILE A 1100 7.84 3.85 5.30
CA ILE A 1100 6.52 4.45 5.57
C ILE A 1100 6.37 5.84 4.94
N ASP A 1101 7.45 6.58 4.72
CA ASP A 1101 7.35 7.91 4.10
C ASP A 1101 7.35 7.82 2.56
N ASN A 1102 7.96 6.77 1.98
CA ASN A 1102 7.81 6.42 0.55
C ASN A 1102 6.38 5.99 0.17
N LEU A 1103 5.53 5.63 1.15
CA LEU A 1103 4.09 5.39 0.92
C LEU A 1103 3.27 6.68 0.90
N SER A 1104 3.77 7.75 1.54
CA SER A 1104 3.08 9.04 1.56
C SER A 1104 3.53 9.91 0.39
N ASN A 1105 3.21 9.46 -0.82
CA ASN A 1105 3.07 10.35 -1.97
C ASN A 1105 2.24 11.57 -1.50
N LYS A 1106 2.83 12.78 -1.55
CA LYS A 1106 2.18 14.02 -1.11
C LYS A 1106 0.84 14.22 -1.83
N ASP A 1107 0.79 13.79 -3.07
CA ASP A 1107 -0.27 13.94 -4.06
C ASP A 1107 -1.38 12.89 -3.91
N LEU A 1108 -1.14 11.85 -3.10
CA LEU A 1108 -2.27 11.06 -2.60
C LEU A 1108 -3.16 11.92 -1.69
N ARG A 1109 -2.57 12.66 -0.74
CA ARG A 1109 -3.35 13.40 0.28
C ARG A 1109 -3.80 14.79 -0.17
N SER A 1110 -3.07 15.47 -1.05
CA SER A 1110 -3.45 16.81 -1.53
C SER A 1110 -4.68 16.78 -2.45
N LEU A 1111 -4.80 15.77 -3.32
CA LEU A 1111 -5.97 15.61 -4.19
C LEU A 1111 -7.19 15.05 -3.47
N GLU A 1112 -7.04 14.15 -2.48
CA GLU A 1112 -8.21 13.60 -1.76
C GLU A 1112 -8.94 14.65 -0.92
N LYS A 1113 -8.24 15.58 -0.27
CA LYS A 1113 -8.89 16.71 0.42
C LYS A 1113 -9.68 17.61 -0.54
N LYS A 1114 -9.19 17.82 -1.76
CA LYS A 1114 -9.91 18.58 -2.80
C LYS A 1114 -11.14 17.80 -3.28
N ASN A 1115 -11.03 16.48 -3.49
CA ASN A 1115 -12.13 15.65 -3.98
C ASN A 1115 -13.28 15.45 -2.97
N ILE A 1116 -13.05 15.61 -1.66
CA ILE A 1116 -14.15 15.63 -0.68
C ILE A 1116 -15.00 16.90 -0.86
N MET A 1117 -14.37 18.08 -0.93
CA MET A 1117 -15.08 19.33 -1.26
C MET A 1117 -15.77 19.27 -2.63
N PHE A 1118 -15.13 18.62 -3.61
CA PHE A 1118 -15.69 18.42 -4.96
C PHE A 1118 -16.91 17.48 -4.98
N MET A 1119 -17.01 16.52 -4.04
CA MET A 1119 -18.20 15.68 -3.89
C MET A 1119 -19.36 16.47 -3.29
N ASP A 1120 -19.11 17.24 -2.22
CA ASP A 1120 -20.15 18.05 -1.57
C ASP A 1120 -20.74 19.10 -2.53
N GLN A 1121 -19.91 19.72 -3.38
CA GLN A 1121 -20.36 20.64 -4.44
C GLN A 1121 -21.12 19.94 -5.58
N ILE A 1122 -20.70 18.74 -6.02
CA ILE A 1122 -21.44 18.00 -7.05
C ILE A 1122 -22.79 17.50 -6.55
N THR A 1123 -22.94 17.18 -5.26
CA THR A 1123 -24.24 16.82 -4.67
C THR A 1123 -25.20 18.00 -4.54
N THR A 1124 -24.72 19.24 -4.43
CA THR A 1124 -25.58 20.44 -4.38
C THR A 1124 -25.94 20.95 -5.78
N ASP A 1125 -24.95 21.18 -6.66
CA ASP A 1125 -25.20 21.73 -8.00
C ASP A 1125 -25.88 20.72 -8.94
N ALA A 1126 -25.73 19.42 -8.65
CA ALA A 1126 -26.44 18.30 -9.25
C ALA A 1126 -27.98 18.49 -9.34
N GLY A 1127 -28.57 19.18 -8.36
CA GLY A 1127 -30.02 19.27 -8.18
C GLY A 1127 -30.74 20.41 -8.91
N TRP A 1128 -30.02 21.43 -9.39
CA TRP A 1128 -30.62 22.73 -9.76
C TRP A 1128 -30.50 23.13 -11.24
N SER A 1129 -29.97 22.27 -12.10
CA SER A 1129 -29.78 22.56 -13.54
C SER A 1129 -30.79 21.90 -14.49
N ILE A 1130 -31.86 21.27 -13.98
CA ILE A 1130 -32.97 20.74 -14.79
C ILE A 1130 -34.33 21.12 -14.19
N PHE A 1131 -34.65 22.42 -14.15
CA PHE A 1131 -36.01 22.95 -14.29
C PHE A 1131 -35.99 24.46 -14.55
N ILE A 1132 -37.10 25.00 -15.08
CA ILE A 1132 -37.33 26.39 -15.53
C ILE A 1132 -36.76 26.70 -16.93
N GLY A 1133 -37.65 26.82 -17.92
CA GLY A 1133 -37.30 27.15 -19.32
C GLY A 1133 -38.48 27.43 -20.26
N MET A 1134 -39.68 26.89 -19.97
CA MET A 1134 -40.96 27.25 -20.61
C MET A 1134 -42.08 27.11 -19.56
N GLY A 1135 -43.12 27.93 -19.51
CA GLY A 1135 -43.38 29.19 -20.22
C GLY A 1135 -44.64 29.89 -19.64
N ARG A 1136 -44.72 31.22 -19.71
CA ARG A 1136 -45.88 31.98 -19.17
C ARG A 1136 -47.10 31.89 -20.11
N SER A 1137 -48.23 31.34 -19.65
CA SER A 1137 -49.58 31.78 -20.09
C SER A 1137 -50.71 31.21 -19.23
N LYS A 1138 -51.19 31.99 -18.25
CA LYS A 1138 -52.61 31.98 -17.78
C LYS A 1138 -52.87 33.13 -16.80
N THR A 1139 -52.93 34.35 -17.32
CA THR A 1139 -53.66 35.45 -16.68
C THR A 1139 -55.14 35.37 -17.12
N GLN A 1140 -56.07 35.93 -16.33
CA GLN A 1140 -57.52 35.89 -16.54
C GLN A 1140 -58.24 34.55 -16.23
N GLN A 1141 -58.39 34.27 -14.93
CA GLN A 1141 -59.70 34.03 -14.30
C GLN A 1141 -59.55 34.24 -12.77
N LEU A 1142 -60.66 34.26 -12.03
CA LEU A 1142 -60.69 34.49 -10.57
C LEU A 1142 -60.22 35.89 -10.07
N LYS A 1143 -60.57 36.94 -10.81
CA LYS A 1143 -61.36 38.00 -10.14
C LYS A 1143 -62.81 37.53 -10.09
N GLN A 1144 -63.56 38.00 -9.08
CA GLN A 1144 -64.96 37.64 -8.79
C GLN A 1144 -65.20 36.21 -8.28
N LEU A 1145 -64.94 36.01 -6.98
CA LEU A 1145 -65.90 35.28 -6.13
C LEU A 1145 -66.00 36.01 -4.78
N HIS A 1146 -66.70 37.13 -4.82
CA HIS A 1146 -67.03 37.96 -3.65
C HIS A 1146 -68.30 37.41 -2.98
N ARG A 1147 -68.36 37.54 -1.64
CA ARG A 1147 -69.52 37.39 -0.72
C ARG A 1147 -69.76 36.00 -0.11
N LYS A 1148 -70.23 36.07 1.15
CA LYS A 1148 -70.73 35.02 2.06
C LYS A 1148 -69.63 34.15 2.70
N ASN A 1149 -69.51 34.08 4.03
CA ASN A 1149 -70.26 34.74 5.12
C ASN A 1149 -69.31 35.30 6.21
N THR A 1150 -69.75 36.37 6.85
CA THR A 1150 -69.15 36.94 8.08
C THR A 1150 -70.28 37.37 9.02
N GLU A 1151 -70.38 36.71 10.16
CA GLU A 1151 -71.13 37.12 11.35
C GLU A 1151 -70.20 36.81 12.54
N GLY A 1152 -69.91 37.69 13.50
CA GLY A 1152 -70.25 39.12 13.60
C GLY A 1152 -70.74 39.48 15.00
N ILE A 1153 -69.85 40.00 15.85
CA ILE A 1153 -70.12 40.73 17.10
C ILE A 1153 -68.86 41.57 17.40
N ASP A 1154 -69.03 42.87 17.65
CA ASP A 1154 -67.95 43.82 18.02
C ASP A 1154 -67.63 43.73 19.55
N ILE A 1155 -66.63 44.40 20.13
CA ILE A 1155 -66.62 45.86 20.38
C ILE A 1155 -65.18 46.39 20.60
N THR A 1156 -64.96 47.58 20.05
CA THR A 1156 -63.80 48.50 20.04
C THR A 1156 -63.02 48.74 21.34
N LEU A 1157 -61.71 49.01 21.20
CA LEU A 1157 -60.97 50.24 21.60
C LEU A 1157 -59.45 49.96 21.45
N GLU A 1158 -58.79 50.35 20.35
CA GLU A 1158 -58.22 51.69 20.04
C GLU A 1158 -56.91 52.07 20.78
N GLN A 1159 -55.88 52.30 19.95
CA GLN A 1159 -54.74 53.22 20.10
C GLN A 1159 -53.69 52.96 21.21
N SER A 1160 -52.47 52.65 20.75
CA SER A 1160 -51.21 52.83 21.48
C SER A 1160 -50.13 53.42 20.56
N THR A 1161 -49.53 54.55 20.97
CA THR A 1161 -48.21 55.08 20.58
C THR A 1161 -47.94 56.35 21.40
N GLU A 1162 -46.67 56.78 21.47
CA GLU A 1162 -46.16 57.94 22.24
C GLU A 1162 -46.25 57.79 23.79
N ASP A 1163 -45.23 58.15 24.57
CA ASP A 1163 -43.79 58.25 24.24
C ASP A 1163 -42.94 58.03 25.51
N GLY A 1164 -41.71 57.52 25.36
CA GLY A 1164 -40.87 57.02 26.47
C GLY A 1164 -39.51 57.69 26.58
N ASP A 1165 -39.47 58.99 26.91
CA ASP A 1165 -38.25 59.80 26.80
C ASP A 1165 -37.34 59.85 28.05
N PHE A 1166 -36.04 59.98 27.76
CA PHE A 1166 -34.98 60.62 28.54
C PHE A 1166 -34.27 59.94 29.74
N TRP A 1167 -32.93 60.09 29.71
CA TRP A 1167 -31.89 59.72 30.70
C TRP A 1167 -31.53 58.21 30.83
N LYS A 1168 -30.26 57.79 30.99
CA LYS A 1168 -28.99 58.55 31.21
C LYS A 1168 -27.76 57.82 30.63
N ASN A 1169 -26.82 58.59 30.07
CA ASN A 1169 -25.46 58.15 29.66
C ASN A 1169 -24.51 57.98 30.86
N VAL A 1170 -23.22 57.64 30.60
CA VAL A 1170 -22.02 57.77 31.49
C VAL A 1170 -21.83 56.59 32.51
N ILE A 1171 -20.68 55.92 32.68
CA ILE A 1171 -19.37 55.87 31.96
C ILE A 1171 -18.56 54.59 32.34
N THR A 1172 -17.34 54.44 31.82
CA THR A 1172 -16.35 53.39 32.19
C THR A 1172 -15.86 53.40 33.66
N ARG A 1173 -15.53 52.22 34.20
CA ARG A 1173 -14.72 51.91 35.43
C ARG A 1173 -15.40 51.97 36.82
N TYR A 1174 -14.75 51.27 37.76
CA TYR A 1174 -14.86 51.28 39.24
C TYR A 1174 -16.03 50.58 39.96
N THR A 1175 -15.76 49.33 40.37
CA THR A 1175 -15.76 48.81 41.77
C THR A 1175 -16.24 49.70 42.94
N PRO A 1176 -16.66 49.13 44.11
CA PRO A 1176 -17.15 47.76 44.40
C PRO A 1176 -18.23 47.64 45.54
N ARG A 1177 -18.51 46.39 45.96
CA ARG A 1177 -18.78 45.90 47.35
C ARG A 1177 -20.19 46.02 47.99
N TYR A 1178 -20.62 44.85 48.51
CA TYR A 1178 -21.43 44.61 49.73
C TYR A 1178 -22.93 45.06 49.72
N ASN A 1179 -23.86 44.43 50.44
CA ASN A 1179 -23.79 43.27 51.37
C ASN A 1179 -25.17 42.59 51.58
N LYS A 1180 -25.17 41.25 51.80
CA LYS A 1180 -26.29 40.45 52.39
C LYS A 1180 -27.62 40.43 51.57
N THR A 1181 -28.61 39.56 51.81
CA THR A 1181 -28.79 38.48 52.82
C THR A 1181 -29.12 37.12 52.21
N ASP A 1182 -28.66 36.10 52.94
CA ASP A 1182 -29.08 34.71 53.09
C ASP A 1182 -30.43 34.16 52.56
N ALA A 1183 -30.36 32.83 52.34
CA ALA A 1183 -31.36 31.79 52.64
C ALA A 1183 -32.48 31.45 51.62
N ARG A 1184 -32.33 30.22 51.07
CA ARG A 1184 -33.36 29.17 50.86
C ARG A 1184 -34.49 29.49 49.86
N THR A 1185 -34.94 28.51 49.07
CA THR A 1185 -34.96 27.06 49.33
C THR A 1185 -34.40 26.25 48.18
#